data_AF-A0A376VVK7-F1
#
_entry.id   AF-A0A376VVK7-F1
#
_cell.length_a   1.000
_cell.length_b   1.000
_cell.length_c   1.000
_cell.angle_alpha   90.00
_cell.angle_beta   90.00
_cell.angle_gamma   90.00
#
_symmetry.space_group_name_H-M   'P 1'
#
loop_
_entity.id
_entity.type
_entity.pdbx_description
1 polymer ?
#
loop_
_entity_poly.entity_id
_entity_poly.type
_entity_poly.pdbx_seq_one_letter_code
_entity_poly.pdbx_strand_id
1 'polypeptide(L)'
;MPETIVLPPEDIRDFVAIQHDADGKIRVKVVEAKKHITSVQRYLTLLRSRYPEKISKFDFTTLDVIAALNSNNTERAPGVLSDGGINTVQRKVLDYIRKAAQLNASDLHITPGRDNTDFTYVEARVHGELEVLDILRKEEGLELLGATYSGMTDVIKGTQFDPGVPQDARLSEQYLKLAGLFGARYSHYPCVGGLYAVLRLIKDDSQQIPTFSMLGYHPEQERTLRRILQRPEGIITLSGPTGSGKSTTLRTASAAYLEQYGFNNTGGILLPRRRLFTIESPPEGRIPGAIQTAVMDSAQGWVDSIKSALRLDPDGILNGEIRDHDSAITAIKAAMTGHLMLTTIHANDPINILERLEMEGVQARMIADPQLFIGLLSQRLVQLICPHCRRPWHEVATDRTDDERRLVESVCNPDQVYLRNHDGCPHCWRGVTGRTVIAEVISPDARFFQLYREKGRIEARTYWHRELGGMTRNQHLLGKSTADRLIRWRPITSLPSMRTAIRCCTDMKFLEKLNSTDIELTALTIWMARKTFALNRVEFYEALGGMIRDGTRHCVHSNFSAMSKLTSEPGKGHQACIFWRRNASRPSIQRHVIRCSAHLGAAGRSHAHPERGRAREYCRRAFPGGQNRKGTAGNDIQPHCRLPLPPAAAFALCGEYVQRPYPYCPHRQCVCCRR
;
A
#
# COMPACT_ATOMS: atom_id res chain seq x y z
N MET A 1 53.61 23.80 -11.61
CA MET A 1 52.56 23.46 -10.62
C MET A 1 51.45 24.50 -10.73
N PRO A 2 50.17 24.14 -10.87
CA PRO A 2 49.09 25.10 -10.63
C PRO A 2 49.16 25.55 -9.15
N GLU A 3 49.01 26.85 -8.89
CA GLU A 3 49.01 27.37 -7.52
C GLU A 3 47.82 26.80 -6.74
N THR A 4 48.09 26.04 -5.68
CA THR A 4 47.05 25.57 -4.77
C THR A 4 46.37 26.76 -4.10
N ILE A 5 45.05 26.85 -4.23
CA ILE A 5 44.25 27.89 -3.59
C ILE A 5 44.31 27.72 -2.08
N VAL A 6 44.42 28.83 -1.35
CA VAL A 6 44.31 28.84 0.11
C VAL A 6 42.90 28.40 0.50
N LEU A 7 42.76 27.17 1.02
CA LEU A 7 41.49 26.62 1.49
C LEU A 7 40.92 27.42 2.68
N PRO A 8 39.60 27.34 2.94
CA PRO A 8 39.00 28.01 4.09
C PRO A 8 39.57 27.43 5.40
N PRO A 9 39.96 28.29 6.36
CA PRO A 9 40.19 27.89 7.75
C PRO A 9 39.05 27.07 8.33
N GLU A 10 39.39 26.19 9.27
CA GLU A 10 38.46 25.20 9.83
C GLU A 10 37.22 25.83 10.50
N ASP A 11 37.38 26.98 11.15
CA ASP A 11 36.31 27.75 11.80
C ASP A 11 35.28 28.35 10.82
N ILE A 12 35.58 28.36 9.52
CA ILE A 12 34.67 28.89 8.48
C ILE A 12 34.42 27.92 7.32
N ARG A 13 34.92 26.68 7.38
CA ARG A 13 34.82 25.69 6.29
C ARG A 13 33.37 25.36 5.92
N ASP A 14 32.47 25.35 6.90
CA ASP A 14 31.04 25.11 6.70
C ASP A 14 30.29 26.34 6.18
N PHE A 15 30.93 27.52 6.18
CA PHE A 15 30.31 28.78 5.77
C PHE A 15 30.80 29.30 4.41
N VAL A 16 31.85 28.69 3.85
CA VAL A 16 32.50 29.14 2.61
C VAL A 16 32.85 27.95 1.72
N ALA A 17 32.33 27.95 0.48
CA ALA A 17 32.68 26.99 -0.56
C ALA A 17 33.45 27.67 -1.71
N ILE A 18 34.40 26.93 -2.29
CA ILE A 18 35.16 27.36 -3.48
C ILE A 18 34.77 26.48 -4.66
N GLN A 19 34.53 27.11 -5.80
CA GLN A 19 34.30 26.45 -7.08
C GLN A 19 35.25 27.01 -8.15
N HIS A 20 35.58 26.19 -9.14
CA HIS A 20 36.30 26.60 -10.32
C HIS A 20 35.34 26.65 -11.51
N ASP A 21 35.42 27.73 -12.28
CA ASP A 21 34.74 27.85 -13.56
C ASP A 21 35.56 27.19 -14.68
N ALA A 22 34.91 26.84 -15.79
CA ALA A 22 35.58 26.25 -16.95
C ALA A 22 36.73 27.12 -17.50
N ASP A 23 36.65 28.44 -17.29
CA ASP A 23 37.68 29.42 -17.65
C ASP A 23 38.81 29.56 -16.60
N GLY A 24 38.85 28.69 -15.58
CA GLY A 24 39.86 28.71 -14.51
C GLY A 24 39.68 29.80 -13.44
N LYS A 25 38.58 30.57 -13.49
CA LYS A 25 38.23 31.56 -12.46
C LYS A 25 37.68 30.91 -11.20
N ILE A 26 37.92 31.59 -10.07
CA ILE A 26 37.59 31.15 -8.71
C ILE A 26 36.28 31.80 -8.28
N ARG A 27 35.22 31.00 -8.16
CA ARG A 27 33.95 31.40 -7.54
C ARG A 27 33.98 31.05 -6.06
N VAL A 28 33.71 32.05 -5.21
CA VAL A 28 33.60 31.85 -3.75
C VAL A 28 32.15 32.13 -3.34
N LYS A 29 31.53 31.14 -2.72
CA LYS A 29 30.17 31.21 -2.17
C LYS A 29 30.22 31.25 -0.66
N VAL A 30 29.42 32.11 -0.04
CA VAL A 30 29.42 32.36 1.41
C VAL A 30 28.00 32.30 1.95
N VAL A 31 27.81 31.72 3.14
CA VAL A 31 26.49 31.74 3.82
C VAL A 31 26.11 33.19 4.16
N GLU A 32 24.99 33.66 3.62
CA GLU A 32 24.46 35.04 3.75
C GLU A 32 24.43 35.50 5.22
N ALA A 33 23.84 34.69 6.10
CA ALA A 33 23.74 34.95 7.54
C ALA A 33 25.09 34.94 8.29
N LYS A 34 26.18 34.50 7.65
CA LYS A 34 27.53 34.38 8.24
C LYS A 34 28.52 35.35 7.59
N LYS A 35 28.12 36.12 6.58
CA LYS A 35 29.00 37.05 5.84
C LYS A 35 29.69 38.09 6.73
N HIS A 36 29.10 38.46 7.87
CA HIS A 36 29.65 39.46 8.79
C HIS A 36 30.65 38.92 9.82
N ILE A 37 30.92 37.60 9.84
CA ILE A 37 31.90 37.00 10.76
C ILE A 37 33.32 37.48 10.38
N THR A 38 34.09 37.91 11.39
CA THR A 38 35.44 38.46 11.21
C THR A 38 36.38 37.49 10.48
N SER A 39 36.36 36.19 10.82
CA SER A 39 37.12 35.16 10.11
C SER A 39 36.76 35.06 8.62
N VAL A 40 35.46 35.12 8.29
CA VAL A 40 34.97 35.09 6.91
C VAL A 40 35.45 36.32 6.15
N GLN A 41 35.30 37.53 6.71
CA GLN A 41 35.78 38.77 6.09
C GLN A 41 37.30 38.79 5.89
N ARG A 42 38.06 38.31 6.88
CA ARG A 42 39.52 38.19 6.79
C ARG A 42 39.93 37.23 5.67
N TYR A 43 39.24 36.10 5.53
CA TYR A 43 39.50 35.12 4.49
C TYR A 43 39.15 35.65 3.08
N LEU A 44 38.00 36.30 2.91
CA LEU A 44 37.61 36.94 1.65
C LEU A 44 38.59 38.05 1.22
N THR A 45 39.12 38.80 2.18
CA THR A 45 40.15 39.83 1.92
C THR A 45 41.48 39.21 1.51
N LEU A 46 41.91 38.13 2.20
CA LEU A 46 43.11 37.35 1.85
C LEU A 46 43.03 36.77 0.43
N LEU A 47 41.87 36.23 0.04
CA LEU A 47 41.67 35.73 -1.31
C LEU A 47 41.81 36.86 -2.34
N ARG A 48 41.14 38.01 -2.14
CA ARG A 48 41.24 39.17 -3.06
C ARG A 48 42.65 39.72 -3.22
N SER A 49 43.44 39.81 -2.15
CA SER A 49 44.81 40.31 -2.24
C SER A 49 45.76 39.32 -2.92
N ARG A 50 45.52 38.02 -2.78
CA ARG A 50 46.38 36.95 -3.33
C ARG A 50 46.04 36.55 -4.76
N TYR A 51 44.79 36.70 -5.20
CA TYR A 51 44.32 36.27 -6.53
C TYR A 51 43.42 37.32 -7.23
N PRO A 52 43.86 38.59 -7.36
CA PRO A 52 42.99 39.71 -7.77
C PRO A 52 42.31 39.55 -9.14
N GLU A 53 42.97 38.91 -10.12
CA GLU A 53 42.40 38.71 -11.47
C GLU A 53 41.69 37.36 -11.67
N LYS A 54 41.87 36.41 -10.74
CA LYS A 54 41.27 35.06 -10.83
C LYS A 54 39.92 34.97 -10.11
N ILE A 55 39.63 35.88 -9.16
CA ILE A 55 38.42 35.82 -8.33
C ILE A 55 37.23 36.54 -9.00
N SER A 56 36.09 35.85 -9.07
CA SER A 56 34.83 36.44 -9.49
C SER A 56 34.19 37.31 -8.39
N LYS A 57 33.00 37.87 -8.66
CA LYS A 57 32.15 38.41 -7.57
C LYS A 57 31.90 37.31 -6.53
N PHE A 58 31.86 37.69 -5.26
CA PHE A 58 31.44 36.82 -4.17
C PHE A 58 29.93 36.66 -4.19
N ASP A 59 29.49 35.41 -4.21
CA ASP A 59 28.08 35.04 -4.17
C ASP A 59 27.69 34.72 -2.73
N PHE A 60 26.53 35.23 -2.30
CA PHE A 60 25.95 34.88 -1.01
C PHE A 60 24.80 33.89 -1.21
N THR A 61 24.72 32.89 -0.34
CA THR A 61 23.80 31.75 -0.47
C THR A 61 23.44 31.17 0.89
N THR A 62 22.75 30.03 0.93
CA THR A 62 22.29 29.37 2.16
C THR A 62 23.21 28.22 2.57
N LEU A 63 23.09 27.76 3.82
CA LEU A 63 24.00 26.76 4.41
C LEU A 63 23.91 25.39 3.71
N ASP A 64 22.71 25.01 3.28
CA ASP A 64 22.42 23.81 2.49
C ASP A 64 23.14 23.81 1.13
N VAL A 65 23.17 24.95 0.43
CA VAL A 65 23.91 25.09 -0.84
C VAL A 65 25.41 24.94 -0.61
N ILE A 66 25.97 25.53 0.45
CA ILE A 66 27.39 25.37 0.81
C ILE A 66 27.71 23.91 1.17
N ALA A 67 26.85 23.26 1.96
CA ALA A 67 27.01 21.84 2.33
C ALA A 67 26.95 20.92 1.10
N ALA A 68 26.04 21.15 0.16
CA ALA A 68 25.94 20.41 -1.11
C ALA A 68 27.18 20.61 -2.00
N LEU A 69 27.73 21.82 -2.04
CA LEU A 69 28.95 22.11 -2.83
C LEU A 69 30.20 21.48 -2.21
N ASN A 70 30.36 21.55 -0.89
CA ASN A 70 31.48 20.91 -0.19
C ASN A 70 31.42 19.38 -0.28
N SER A 71 30.23 18.78 -0.35
CA SER A 71 30.05 17.33 -0.57
C SER A 71 30.16 16.89 -2.04
N ASN A 72 30.15 17.82 -3.00
CA ASN A 72 30.44 17.54 -4.42
C ASN A 72 31.94 17.67 -4.76
N ASN A 73 32.70 18.52 -4.05
CA ASN A 73 34.17 18.64 -4.22
C ASN A 73 34.97 17.47 -3.62
N THR A 74 34.32 16.53 -2.93
CA THR A 74 34.92 15.26 -2.54
C THR A 74 34.62 14.21 -3.62
N GLU A 75 35.65 13.81 -4.38
CA GLU A 75 35.55 12.77 -5.41
C GLU A 75 35.04 11.45 -4.82
N ARG A 76 33.73 11.20 -4.96
CA ARG A 76 33.10 9.97 -4.48
C ARG A 76 33.34 8.82 -5.46
N ALA A 77 34.44 8.11 -5.25
CA ALA A 77 34.35 6.65 -5.33
C ALA A 77 33.28 6.17 -4.31
N PRO A 78 32.52 5.09 -4.59
CA PRO A 78 31.48 4.59 -3.69
C PRO A 78 32.10 3.92 -2.45
N GLY A 79 32.58 4.73 -1.51
CA GLY A 79 33.13 4.31 -0.23
C GLY A 79 32.03 3.97 0.78
N VAL A 80 32.20 2.84 1.46
CA VAL A 80 31.39 2.47 2.63
C VAL A 80 31.64 3.49 3.75
N LEU A 81 30.58 3.99 4.39
CA LEU A 81 30.73 4.82 5.60
C LEU A 81 31.53 4.05 6.66
N SER A 82 32.67 4.60 7.07
CA SER A 82 33.33 4.20 8.30
C SER A 82 32.60 4.83 9.50
N ASP A 83 32.63 4.16 10.66
CA ASP A 83 31.92 4.61 11.88
C ASP A 83 32.37 6.00 12.36
N GLY A 84 33.56 6.47 11.96
CA GLY A 84 34.06 7.81 12.26
C GLY A 84 33.27 8.97 11.63
N GLY A 85 32.44 8.72 10.60
CA GLY A 85 31.64 9.76 9.95
C GLY A 85 30.26 10.02 10.58
N ILE A 86 29.90 9.32 11.65
CA ILE A 86 28.53 9.29 12.20
C ILE A 86 28.50 10.04 13.53
N ASN A 87 27.61 11.04 13.64
CA ASN A 87 27.48 11.81 14.88
C ASN A 87 26.77 11.02 16.00
N THR A 88 26.84 11.51 17.24
CA THR A 88 26.31 10.81 18.43
C THR A 88 24.81 10.52 18.35
N VAL A 89 24.01 11.48 17.87
CA VAL A 89 22.55 11.35 17.72
C VAL A 89 22.21 10.33 16.63
N GLN A 90 22.88 10.41 15.48
CA GLN A 90 22.74 9.44 14.39
C GLN A 90 23.16 8.02 14.81
N ARG A 91 24.23 7.89 15.61
CA ARG A 91 24.65 6.59 16.16
C ARG A 91 23.57 6.02 17.09
N LYS A 92 22.96 6.84 17.96
CA LYS A 92 21.84 6.41 18.82
C LYS A 92 20.61 5.96 18.01
N VAL A 93 20.26 6.67 16.92
CA VAL A 93 19.23 6.24 15.97
C VAL A 93 19.58 4.88 15.34
N LEU A 94 20.81 4.71 14.85
CA LEU A 94 21.29 3.46 14.27
C LEU A 94 21.23 2.30 15.26
N ASP A 95 21.53 2.52 16.53
CA ASP A 95 21.51 1.47 17.54
C ASP A 95 20.09 1.01 17.86
N TYR A 96 19.09 1.90 17.84
CA TYR A 96 17.68 1.48 17.86
C TYR A 96 17.26 0.72 16.59
N ILE A 97 17.71 1.15 15.41
CA ILE A 97 17.44 0.46 14.14
C ILE A 97 18.07 -0.95 14.17
N ARG A 98 19.32 -1.09 14.63
CA ARG A 98 20.02 -2.38 14.82
C ARG A 98 19.29 -3.27 15.82
N LYS A 99 18.91 -2.75 16.99
CA LYS A 99 18.14 -3.49 18.02
C LYS A 99 16.82 -4.00 17.44
N ALA A 100 16.08 -3.16 16.72
CA ALA A 100 14.84 -3.55 16.05
C ALA A 100 15.06 -4.59 14.93
N ALA A 101 16.13 -4.47 14.14
CA ALA A 101 16.49 -5.42 13.08
C ALA A 101 16.89 -6.79 13.65
N GLN A 102 17.69 -6.83 14.72
CA GLN A 102 18.05 -8.06 15.45
C GLN A 102 16.83 -8.80 15.99
N LEU A 103 15.84 -8.05 16.52
CA LEU A 103 14.55 -8.58 16.95
C LEU A 103 13.61 -8.98 15.79
N ASN A 104 14.05 -8.87 14.53
CA ASN A 104 13.24 -9.08 13.32
C ASN A 104 11.91 -8.29 13.34
N ALA A 105 11.94 -7.06 13.88
CA ALA A 105 10.80 -6.16 13.88
C ALA A 105 10.50 -5.64 12.46
N SER A 106 9.22 -5.40 12.15
CA SER A 106 8.82 -4.81 10.85
C SER A 106 8.85 -3.28 10.84
N ASP A 107 8.66 -2.65 11.99
CA ASP A 107 8.54 -1.21 12.12
C ASP A 107 9.17 -0.79 13.47
N LEU A 108 9.97 0.27 13.47
CA LEU A 108 10.45 0.99 14.66
C LEU A 108 9.59 2.26 14.80
N HIS A 109 8.99 2.45 15.96
CA HIS A 109 8.11 3.56 16.30
C HIS A 109 8.81 4.46 17.30
N ILE A 110 8.75 5.77 17.10
CA ILE A 110 9.29 6.78 18.03
C ILE A 110 8.18 7.81 18.20
N THR A 111 7.65 7.92 19.42
CA THR A 111 6.47 8.76 19.72
C THR A 111 6.78 9.77 20.83
N PRO A 112 7.37 10.94 20.52
CA PRO A 112 7.55 12.02 21.47
C PRO A 112 6.22 12.67 21.85
N GLY A 113 6.01 12.96 23.14
CA GLY A 113 4.86 13.73 23.59
C GLY A 113 3.54 12.97 23.63
N ARG A 114 3.56 11.63 23.53
CA ARG A 114 2.36 10.79 23.54
C ARG A 114 1.48 11.14 24.74
N ASP A 115 0.17 11.32 24.50
CA ASP A 115 -0.83 11.63 25.53
C ASP A 115 -0.52 12.90 26.36
N ASN A 116 0.18 13.88 25.75
CA ASN A 116 0.69 15.12 26.38
C ASN A 116 1.76 14.90 27.47
N THR A 117 2.47 13.77 27.46
CA THR A 117 3.57 13.50 28.42
C THR A 117 4.89 14.16 28.01
N ASP A 118 5.83 14.31 28.96
CA ASP A 118 7.20 14.79 28.71
C ASP A 118 8.16 13.67 28.24
N PHE A 119 7.61 12.58 27.73
CA PHE A 119 8.34 11.37 27.37
C PHE A 119 8.23 11.02 25.89
N THR A 120 9.23 10.29 25.41
CA THR A 120 9.25 9.65 24.10
C THR A 120 9.27 8.15 24.28
N TYR A 121 8.28 7.46 23.73
CA TYR A 121 8.27 5.99 23.68
C TYR A 121 8.98 5.53 22.41
N VAL A 122 10.02 4.70 22.58
CA VAL A 122 10.67 3.99 21.48
C VAL A 122 10.16 2.55 21.50
N GLU A 123 9.38 2.15 20.49
CA GLU A 123 8.71 0.85 20.42
C GLU A 123 9.10 0.12 19.12
N ALA A 124 9.19 -1.21 19.12
CA ALA A 124 9.41 -2.00 17.90
C ALA A 124 8.30 -3.02 17.67
N ARG A 125 7.91 -3.23 16.42
CA ARG A 125 6.87 -4.20 16.04
C ARG A 125 7.45 -5.60 15.83
N VAL A 126 7.71 -6.30 16.93
CA VAL A 126 8.26 -7.67 16.93
C VAL A 126 7.14 -8.68 16.66
N HIS A 127 7.29 -9.47 15.59
CA HIS A 127 6.32 -10.50 15.15
C HIS A 127 4.84 -10.05 15.12
N GLY A 128 4.59 -8.75 14.87
CA GLY A 128 3.27 -8.14 14.79
C GLY A 128 2.78 -7.41 16.05
N GLU A 129 3.41 -7.63 17.20
CA GLU A 129 3.08 -6.99 18.48
C GLU A 129 4.03 -5.81 18.74
N LEU A 130 3.56 -4.78 19.45
CA LEU A 130 4.39 -3.64 19.86
C LEU A 130 5.14 -3.97 21.14
N GLU A 131 6.42 -3.65 21.16
CA GLU A 131 7.33 -3.87 22.29
C GLU A 131 8.11 -2.61 22.60
N VAL A 132 8.02 -2.12 23.84
CA VAL A 132 8.79 -0.95 24.29
C VAL A 132 10.27 -1.33 24.37
N LEU A 133 11.11 -0.59 23.64
CA LEU A 133 12.57 -0.76 23.62
C LEU A 133 13.29 0.21 24.54
N ASP A 134 12.73 1.41 24.75
CA ASP A 134 13.28 2.49 25.58
C ASP A 134 12.21 3.58 25.87
N ILE A 135 12.46 4.41 26.89
CA ILE A 135 11.66 5.60 27.23
C ILE A 135 12.62 6.78 27.47
N LEU A 136 12.52 7.79 26.62
CA LEU A 136 13.41 8.96 26.62
C LEU A 136 12.65 10.24 27.01
N ARG A 137 13.34 11.38 27.11
CA ARG A 137 12.69 12.70 27.18
C ARG A 137 12.04 13.07 25.84
N LYS A 138 11.05 13.96 25.88
CA LYS A 138 10.34 14.45 24.67
C LYS A 138 11.29 15.18 23.71
N GLU A 139 12.17 16.01 24.25
CA GLU A 139 13.13 16.83 23.51
C GLU A 139 14.13 15.94 22.76
N GLU A 140 14.72 14.97 23.48
CA GLU A 140 15.64 13.97 22.91
C GLU A 140 14.99 13.14 21.80
N GLY A 141 13.71 12.78 21.95
CA GLY A 141 12.96 12.10 20.89
C GLY A 141 12.77 12.93 19.63
N LEU A 142 12.54 14.23 19.78
CA LEU A 142 12.46 15.17 18.65
C LEU A 142 13.83 15.39 17.99
N GLU A 143 14.92 15.44 18.77
CA GLU A 143 16.29 15.49 18.23
C GLU A 143 16.65 14.25 17.40
N LEU A 144 16.34 13.05 17.91
CA LEU A 144 16.53 11.78 17.19
C LEU A 144 15.76 11.78 15.86
N LEU A 145 14.51 12.26 15.85
CA LEU A 145 13.70 12.35 14.63
C LEU A 145 14.20 13.42 13.65
N GLY A 146 14.64 14.58 14.14
CA GLY A 146 15.24 15.63 13.33
C GLY A 146 16.54 15.18 12.64
N ALA A 147 17.40 14.49 13.39
CA ALA A 147 18.63 13.88 12.86
C ALA A 147 18.33 12.75 11.86
N THR A 148 17.32 11.92 12.14
CA THR A 148 16.85 10.88 11.21
C THR A 148 16.41 11.50 9.89
N TYR A 149 15.46 12.43 9.92
CA TYR A 149 14.84 12.98 8.72
C TYR A 149 15.78 13.88 7.91
N SER A 150 16.56 14.74 8.58
CA SER A 150 17.39 15.76 7.92
C SER A 150 18.79 15.28 7.58
N GLY A 151 19.32 14.27 8.29
CA GLY A 151 20.71 13.83 8.17
C GLY A 151 20.93 12.37 7.78
N MET A 152 19.89 11.53 7.77
CA MET A 152 20.00 10.11 7.45
C MET A 152 19.20 9.66 6.21
N THR A 153 18.64 10.59 5.45
CA THR A 153 17.76 10.33 4.30
C THR A 153 18.46 10.59 2.96
N ASP A 154 17.99 9.90 1.91
CA ASP A 154 18.43 10.11 0.51
C ASP A 154 17.32 10.68 -0.38
N VAL A 155 16.05 10.48 0.00
CA VAL A 155 14.88 11.06 -0.67
C VAL A 155 13.96 11.67 0.38
N ILE A 156 13.74 12.99 0.29
CA ILE A 156 12.94 13.79 1.22
C ILE A 156 11.74 14.37 0.46
N LYS A 157 10.52 14.26 1.01
CA LYS A 157 9.36 15.04 0.53
C LYS A 157 9.30 16.38 1.27
N GLY A 158 10.15 17.32 0.88
CA GLY A 158 10.26 18.64 1.52
C GLY A 158 11.72 19.08 1.65
N THR A 159 11.98 20.08 2.49
CA THR A 159 13.33 20.65 2.69
C THR A 159 13.93 20.31 4.06
N GLN A 160 13.18 20.52 5.15
CA GLN A 160 13.65 20.36 6.53
C GLN A 160 12.63 19.57 7.36
N PHE A 161 13.11 18.92 8.42
CA PHE A 161 12.25 18.31 9.44
C PHE A 161 11.33 19.35 10.09
N ASP A 162 10.03 19.13 10.01
CA ASP A 162 9.00 19.95 10.66
C ASP A 162 7.99 19.03 11.38
N PRO A 163 8.00 18.97 12.73
CA PRO A 163 7.04 18.19 13.51
C PRO A 163 5.57 18.56 13.30
N GLY A 164 5.28 19.76 12.76
CA GLY A 164 3.93 20.30 12.62
C GLY A 164 3.17 19.83 11.39
N VAL A 165 3.84 19.17 10.42
CA VAL A 165 3.24 18.72 9.16
C VAL A 165 3.55 17.24 8.92
N PRO A 166 2.72 16.47 8.20
CA PRO A 166 3.07 15.10 7.82
C PRO A 166 4.27 15.08 6.86
N GLN A 167 5.27 14.23 7.12
CA GLN A 167 6.44 14.10 6.26
C GLN A 167 6.82 12.62 6.02
N ASP A 168 7.20 12.30 4.78
CA ASP A 168 7.75 11.00 4.38
C ASP A 168 9.19 11.16 3.90
N ALA A 169 10.03 10.17 4.18
CA ALA A 169 11.37 10.07 3.59
C ALA A 169 11.84 8.61 3.43
N ARG A 170 12.86 8.41 2.60
CA ARG A 170 13.64 7.17 2.53
C ARG A 170 14.96 7.38 3.28
N LEU A 171 15.33 6.43 4.14
CA LEU A 171 16.65 6.44 4.78
C LEU A 171 17.71 5.97 3.78
N SER A 172 18.86 6.64 3.79
CA SER A 172 19.96 6.37 2.87
C SER A 172 20.60 5.00 3.14
N GLU A 173 20.81 4.25 2.06
CA GLU A 173 21.32 2.88 2.07
C GLU A 173 22.65 2.73 2.83
N GLN A 174 23.49 3.77 2.82
CA GLN A 174 24.77 3.82 3.54
C GLN A 174 24.64 3.60 5.06
N TYR A 175 23.54 4.06 5.66
CA TYR A 175 23.25 3.88 7.09
C TYR A 175 22.63 2.52 7.37
N LEU A 176 21.79 2.03 6.45
CA LEU A 176 20.98 0.83 6.62
C LEU A 176 21.78 -0.47 6.45
N LYS A 177 22.80 -0.45 5.59
CA LYS A 177 23.79 -1.53 5.47
C LYS A 177 24.50 -1.81 6.80
N LEU A 178 24.77 -0.78 7.60
CA LEU A 178 25.36 -0.91 8.95
C LEU A 178 24.41 -1.53 10.00
N ALA A 179 23.17 -1.80 9.61
CA ALA A 179 22.15 -2.49 10.41
C ALA A 179 21.61 -3.78 9.76
N GLY A 180 22.19 -4.23 8.63
CA GLY A 180 21.72 -5.42 7.90
C GLY A 180 20.36 -5.24 7.22
N LEU A 181 20.00 -4.01 6.86
CA LEU A 181 18.74 -3.67 6.21
C LEU A 181 18.95 -3.23 4.76
N PHE A 182 18.06 -3.67 3.88
CA PHE A 182 18.02 -3.27 2.48
C PHE A 182 17.48 -1.83 2.32
N GLY A 183 16.53 -1.46 3.17
CA GLY A 183 15.81 -0.19 3.08
C GLY A 183 15.10 0.14 4.38
N ALA A 184 14.80 1.43 4.57
CA ALA A 184 13.82 1.84 5.58
C ALA A 184 13.04 3.06 5.08
N ARG A 185 11.73 3.06 5.36
CA ARG A 185 10.81 4.15 5.02
C ARG A 185 10.44 4.87 6.29
N TYR A 186 10.76 6.16 6.36
CA TYR A 186 10.34 7.06 7.41
C TYR A 186 9.01 7.70 7.04
N SER A 187 8.10 7.80 8.01
CA SER A 187 6.90 8.63 7.92
C SER A 187 6.54 9.14 9.32
N HIS A 188 6.12 10.40 9.44
CA HIS A 188 5.55 10.92 10.68
C HIS A 188 4.25 11.67 10.47
N TYR A 189 3.46 11.78 11.53
CA TYR A 189 2.22 12.55 11.54
C TYR A 189 2.06 13.32 12.86
N PRO A 190 1.74 14.64 12.84
CA PRO A 190 1.49 15.43 14.04
C PRO A 190 0.26 14.92 14.81
N CYS A 191 0.38 14.74 16.12
CA CYS A 191 -0.66 14.17 16.97
C CYS A 191 -0.96 15.06 18.19
N VAL A 192 -2.09 14.81 18.86
CA VAL A 192 -2.39 15.49 20.13
C VAL A 192 -1.29 15.17 21.14
N GLY A 193 -0.62 16.21 21.64
CA GLY A 193 0.49 16.13 22.60
C GLY A 193 1.90 16.03 22.00
N GLY A 194 2.04 15.67 20.72
CA GLY A 194 3.35 15.50 20.11
C GLY A 194 3.32 14.90 18.71
N LEU A 195 4.16 13.90 18.47
CA LEU A 195 4.48 13.40 17.13
C LEU A 195 4.45 11.87 17.10
N TYR A 196 3.85 11.27 16.07
CA TYR A 196 3.90 9.82 15.84
C TYR A 196 4.77 9.53 14.62
N ALA A 197 5.98 9.01 14.83
CA ALA A 197 6.92 8.69 13.76
C ALA A 197 7.19 7.18 13.68
N VAL A 198 7.33 6.68 12.44
CA VAL A 198 7.53 5.26 12.14
C VAL A 198 8.61 5.09 11.08
N LEU A 199 9.58 4.23 11.37
CA LEU A 199 10.55 3.71 10.42
C LEU A 199 10.16 2.26 10.08
N ARG A 200 9.57 2.03 8.91
CA ARG A 200 9.36 0.66 8.42
C ARG A 200 10.70 0.09 7.96
N LEU A 201 11.11 -1.04 8.53
CA LEU A 201 12.39 -1.69 8.26
C LEU A 201 12.22 -2.76 7.19
N ILE A 202 13.03 -2.70 6.13
CA ILE A 202 13.06 -3.69 5.04
C ILE A 202 14.34 -4.50 5.22
N LYS A 203 14.19 -5.74 5.66
CA LYS A 203 15.31 -6.68 5.87
C LYS A 203 16.05 -6.94 4.56
N ASP A 204 17.37 -7.03 4.61
CA ASP A 204 18.13 -7.56 3.48
C ASP A 204 18.08 -9.10 3.47
N ASP A 205 17.27 -9.65 2.58
CA ASP A 205 17.19 -11.07 2.23
C ASP A 205 17.66 -11.32 0.78
N SER A 206 18.39 -10.37 0.18
CA SER A 206 18.79 -10.40 -1.24
C SER A 206 19.61 -11.64 -1.64
N GLN A 207 20.30 -12.26 -0.68
CA GLN A 207 21.10 -13.47 -0.88
C GLN A 207 20.30 -14.78 -0.73
N GLN A 208 19.11 -14.73 -0.11
CA GLN A 208 18.30 -15.91 0.17
C GLN A 208 16.80 -15.55 0.22
N ILE A 209 16.23 -15.31 -0.96
CA ILE A 209 14.78 -15.16 -1.11
C ILE A 209 14.11 -16.47 -0.64
N PRO A 210 13.13 -16.43 0.28
CA PRO A 210 12.48 -17.63 0.80
C PRO A 210 11.70 -18.36 -0.32
N THR A 211 11.61 -19.69 -0.23
CA THR A 211 10.71 -20.48 -1.09
C THR A 211 9.25 -20.39 -0.61
N PHE A 212 8.29 -20.80 -1.44
CA PHE A 212 6.88 -20.87 -1.03
C PHE A 212 6.68 -21.77 0.22
N SER A 213 7.34 -22.93 0.28
CA SER A 213 7.39 -23.79 1.46
C SER A 213 7.98 -23.09 2.70
N MET A 214 9.05 -22.28 2.56
CA MET A 214 9.62 -21.50 3.67
C MET A 214 8.68 -20.40 4.17
N LEU A 215 7.95 -19.71 3.27
CA LEU A 215 6.86 -18.81 3.66
C LEU A 215 5.72 -19.56 4.37
N GLY A 216 5.59 -20.86 4.08
CA GLY A 216 4.61 -21.77 4.64
C GLY A 216 3.38 -21.93 3.77
N TYR A 217 3.49 -21.88 2.45
CA TYR A 217 2.40 -22.37 1.60
C TYR A 217 2.25 -23.89 1.76
N HIS A 218 1.00 -24.37 1.75
CA HIS A 218 0.72 -25.81 1.71
C HIS A 218 1.22 -26.42 0.38
N PRO A 219 1.69 -27.68 0.33
CA PRO A 219 2.20 -28.29 -0.90
C PRO A 219 1.27 -28.17 -2.11
N GLU A 220 -0.05 -28.36 -1.95
CA GLU A 220 -1.02 -28.16 -3.05
C GLU A 220 -1.12 -26.70 -3.51
N GLN A 221 -0.96 -25.74 -2.59
CA GLN A 221 -0.94 -24.32 -2.93
C GLN A 221 0.37 -23.94 -3.65
N GLU A 222 1.51 -24.51 -3.24
CA GLU A 222 2.77 -24.35 -3.96
C GLU A 222 2.73 -24.98 -5.36
N ARG A 223 2.17 -26.19 -5.52
CA ARG A 223 1.94 -26.81 -6.84
C ARG A 223 1.06 -25.92 -7.72
N THR A 224 -0.02 -25.38 -7.16
CA THR A 224 -0.92 -24.45 -7.89
C THR A 224 -0.20 -23.18 -8.30
N LEU A 225 0.57 -22.56 -7.40
CA LEU A 225 1.41 -21.39 -7.65
C LEU A 225 2.44 -21.64 -8.75
N ARG A 226 3.19 -22.74 -8.66
CA ARG A 226 4.16 -23.12 -9.70
C ARG A 226 3.48 -23.39 -11.03
N ARG A 227 2.29 -24.01 -11.05
CA ARG A 227 1.49 -24.25 -12.27
C ARG A 227 1.02 -22.95 -12.95
N ILE A 228 0.56 -21.95 -12.20
CA ILE A 228 0.14 -20.67 -12.79
C ILE A 228 1.33 -19.85 -13.29
N LEU A 229 2.49 -19.93 -12.63
CA LEU A 229 3.73 -19.28 -13.08
C LEU A 229 4.31 -19.85 -14.39
N GLN A 230 3.85 -21.02 -14.85
CA GLN A 230 4.26 -21.59 -16.14
C GLN A 230 3.55 -20.94 -17.34
N ARG A 231 2.45 -20.22 -17.09
CA ARG A 231 1.65 -19.57 -18.13
C ARG A 231 2.48 -18.49 -18.82
N PRO A 232 2.41 -18.37 -20.16
CA PRO A 232 3.09 -17.29 -20.88
C PRO A 232 2.44 -15.93 -20.56
N GLU A 233 1.12 -15.93 -20.38
CA GLU A 233 0.29 -14.74 -20.21
C GLU A 233 -0.74 -14.92 -19.08
N GLY A 234 -1.22 -13.79 -18.57
CA GLY A 234 -2.28 -13.71 -17.57
C GLY A 234 -1.85 -13.04 -16.26
N ILE A 235 -2.83 -12.72 -15.43
CA ILE A 235 -2.71 -11.96 -14.19
C ILE A 235 -2.75 -12.90 -12.98
N ILE A 236 -1.74 -12.78 -12.14
CA ILE A 236 -1.67 -13.35 -10.80
C ILE A 236 -1.82 -12.19 -9.81
N THR A 237 -3.00 -12.08 -9.19
CA THR A 237 -3.31 -11.00 -8.25
C THR A 237 -3.27 -11.51 -6.83
N LEU A 238 -2.40 -10.89 -6.02
CA LEU A 238 -2.24 -11.20 -4.60
C LEU A 238 -2.89 -10.15 -3.71
N SER A 239 -3.65 -10.61 -2.74
CA SER A 239 -4.42 -9.75 -1.85
C SER A 239 -4.15 -9.96 -0.37
N GLY A 240 -4.46 -8.93 0.41
CA GLY A 240 -4.27 -8.88 1.86
C GLY A 240 -3.98 -7.46 2.37
N PRO A 241 -4.22 -7.22 3.67
CA PRO A 241 -3.96 -5.93 4.31
C PRO A 241 -2.47 -5.61 4.35
N THR A 242 -2.13 -4.39 4.77
CA THR A 242 -0.76 -3.99 5.09
C THR A 242 -0.13 -4.98 6.08
N GLY A 243 1.16 -5.33 5.88
CA GLY A 243 1.85 -6.31 6.73
C GLY A 243 1.45 -7.77 6.53
N SER A 244 0.61 -8.11 5.55
CA SER A 244 0.24 -9.51 5.23
C SER A 244 1.33 -10.29 4.46
N GLY A 245 2.46 -9.67 4.11
CA GLY A 245 3.59 -10.31 3.42
C GLY A 245 3.50 -10.35 1.88
N LYS A 246 2.64 -9.52 1.27
CA LYS A 246 2.39 -9.55 -0.19
C LYS A 246 3.66 -9.43 -1.03
N SER A 247 4.49 -8.43 -0.75
CA SER A 247 5.73 -8.15 -1.48
C SER A 247 6.72 -9.30 -1.38
N THR A 248 6.85 -9.93 -0.20
CA THR A 248 7.71 -11.11 0.00
C THR A 248 7.24 -12.30 -0.84
N THR A 249 5.92 -12.55 -0.90
CA THR A 249 5.34 -13.59 -1.77
C THR A 249 5.55 -13.26 -3.25
N LEU A 250 5.38 -12.01 -3.68
CA LEU A 250 5.64 -11.62 -5.07
C LEU A 250 7.13 -11.77 -5.42
N ARG A 251 8.07 -11.34 -4.57
CA ARG A 251 9.50 -11.57 -4.75
C ARG A 251 9.84 -13.06 -4.83
N THR A 252 9.18 -13.90 -4.02
CA THR A 252 9.29 -15.37 -4.07
C THR A 252 8.78 -15.93 -5.40
N ALA A 253 7.63 -15.46 -5.90
CA ALA A 253 7.05 -15.88 -7.17
C ALA A 253 7.90 -15.44 -8.37
N SER A 254 8.44 -14.22 -8.33
CA SER A 254 9.38 -13.68 -9.30
C SER A 254 10.69 -14.47 -9.33
N ALA A 255 11.25 -14.80 -8.16
CA ALA A 255 12.44 -15.64 -8.06
C ALA A 255 12.20 -17.04 -8.64
N ALA A 256 11.09 -17.70 -8.28
CA ALA A 256 10.72 -19.01 -8.82
C ALA A 256 10.47 -18.98 -10.34
N TYR A 257 9.89 -17.91 -10.87
CA TYR A 257 9.72 -17.71 -12.32
C TYR A 257 11.07 -17.56 -13.04
N LEU A 258 11.99 -16.75 -12.49
CA LEU A 258 13.32 -16.54 -13.08
C LEU A 258 14.23 -17.77 -12.94
N GLU A 259 14.15 -18.49 -11.82
CA GLU A 259 14.82 -19.78 -11.61
C GLU A 259 14.38 -20.80 -12.69
N GLN A 260 13.08 -20.90 -12.96
CA GLN A 260 12.54 -21.92 -13.86
C GLN A 260 12.57 -21.53 -15.35
N TYR A 261 12.44 -20.23 -15.68
CA TYR A 261 12.29 -19.76 -17.06
C TYR A 261 13.19 -18.59 -17.45
N GLY A 262 13.79 -17.90 -16.48
CA GLY A 262 14.61 -16.70 -16.70
C GLY A 262 15.93 -16.98 -17.40
N PHE A 263 16.48 -18.20 -17.26
CA PHE A 263 17.83 -18.53 -17.74
C PHE A 263 17.89 -19.92 -18.40
N ASN A 264 18.73 -20.06 -19.43
CA ASN A 264 19.20 -21.36 -19.90
C ASN A 264 20.58 -21.64 -19.24
N ASN A 265 20.80 -22.86 -18.75
CA ASN A 265 22.14 -23.30 -18.36
C ASN A 265 22.87 -23.90 -19.58
N THR A 266 23.89 -23.20 -20.07
CA THR A 266 24.73 -23.65 -21.17
C THR A 266 26.16 -23.81 -20.66
N GLY A 267 26.57 -25.04 -20.34
CA GLY A 267 27.92 -25.33 -19.86
C GLY A 267 28.28 -24.71 -18.51
N GLY A 268 27.30 -24.52 -17.62
CA GLY A 268 27.47 -23.84 -16.33
C GLY A 268 27.24 -22.33 -16.37
N ILE A 269 27.06 -21.75 -17.56
CA ILE A 269 26.76 -20.32 -17.74
C ILE A 269 25.24 -20.13 -17.79
N LEU A 270 24.72 -19.27 -16.92
CA LEU A 270 23.31 -18.84 -16.92
C LEU A 270 23.10 -17.71 -17.93
N LEU A 271 22.58 -18.05 -19.11
CA LEU A 271 22.26 -17.09 -20.16
C LEU A 271 20.80 -16.64 -20.06
N PRO A 272 20.48 -15.32 -20.04
CA PRO A 272 19.10 -14.84 -19.99
C PRO A 272 18.25 -15.39 -21.14
N ARG A 273 17.08 -15.93 -20.78
CA ARG A 273 16.06 -16.48 -21.66
C ARG A 273 14.77 -15.65 -21.61
N ARG A 274 14.38 -15.17 -20.42
CA ARG A 274 13.19 -14.34 -20.21
C ARG A 274 13.47 -13.11 -19.38
N ARG A 275 12.72 -12.03 -19.64
CA ARG A 275 12.84 -10.73 -18.98
C ARG A 275 11.66 -10.49 -18.05
N LEU A 276 11.94 -10.42 -16.75
CA LEU A 276 11.00 -9.92 -15.75
C LEU A 276 11.33 -8.45 -15.44
N PHE A 277 10.42 -7.55 -15.78
CA PHE A 277 10.45 -6.17 -15.29
C PHE A 277 9.66 -6.06 -13.99
N THR A 278 10.13 -5.25 -13.03
CA THR A 278 9.32 -4.85 -11.88
C THR A 278 9.14 -3.35 -11.81
N ILE A 279 7.97 -2.94 -11.30
CA ILE A 279 7.55 -1.56 -11.09
C ILE A 279 7.12 -1.51 -9.63
N GLU A 280 7.90 -0.84 -8.77
CA GLU A 280 7.76 -0.91 -7.31
C GLU A 280 7.93 0.48 -6.66
N SER A 281 7.30 0.71 -5.51
CA SER A 281 7.22 2.04 -4.87
C SER A 281 7.55 2.04 -3.36
N PRO A 282 8.84 2.05 -2.99
CA PRO A 282 10.01 1.65 -3.80
C PRO A 282 10.16 0.11 -3.83
N PRO A 283 11.17 -0.45 -4.51
CA PRO A 283 11.50 -1.88 -4.39
C PRO A 283 11.73 -2.33 -2.94
N GLU A 284 11.11 -3.45 -2.53
CA GLU A 284 11.20 -3.99 -1.17
C GLU A 284 12.23 -5.14 -1.04
N GLY A 285 13.31 -5.05 -1.82
CA GLY A 285 14.45 -5.96 -1.80
C GLY A 285 14.82 -6.49 -3.20
N ARG A 286 16.02 -7.06 -3.31
CA ARG A 286 16.56 -7.53 -4.59
C ARG A 286 15.82 -8.78 -5.11
N ILE A 287 15.61 -8.85 -6.42
CA ILE A 287 15.21 -10.05 -7.16
C ILE A 287 16.32 -10.33 -8.19
N PRO A 288 17.25 -11.27 -7.93
CA PRO A 288 18.31 -11.60 -8.88
C PRO A 288 17.75 -11.97 -10.26
N GLY A 289 18.25 -11.31 -11.31
CA GLY A 289 17.80 -11.50 -12.70
C GLY A 289 16.64 -10.62 -13.15
N ALA A 290 15.91 -9.96 -12.25
CA ALA A 290 14.85 -9.03 -12.63
C ALA A 290 15.41 -7.63 -12.94
N ILE A 291 14.74 -6.91 -13.85
CA ILE A 291 14.97 -5.49 -14.11
C ILE A 291 14.03 -4.70 -13.20
N GLN A 292 14.50 -4.40 -11.99
CA GLN A 292 13.67 -3.70 -11.00
C GLN A 292 13.70 -2.19 -11.21
N THR A 293 12.52 -1.57 -11.35
CA THR A 293 12.36 -0.12 -11.52
C THR A 293 11.56 0.47 -10.37
N ALA A 294 12.05 1.60 -9.84
CA ALA A 294 11.33 2.39 -8.86
C ALA A 294 10.39 3.37 -9.58
N VAL A 295 9.14 3.45 -9.13
CA VAL A 295 8.13 4.36 -9.70
C VAL A 295 7.84 5.55 -8.78
N MET A 296 7.46 6.68 -9.37
CA MET A 296 6.85 7.78 -8.61
C MET A 296 5.47 7.33 -8.12
N ASP A 297 5.19 7.51 -6.82
CA ASP A 297 3.97 7.00 -6.17
C ASP A 297 2.70 7.82 -6.51
N SER A 298 2.34 7.86 -7.79
CA SER A 298 1.17 8.55 -8.34
C SER A 298 0.49 7.67 -9.41
N ALA A 299 -0.82 7.78 -9.57
CA ALA A 299 -1.60 6.99 -10.55
C ALA A 299 -0.98 7.06 -11.96
N GLN A 300 -0.62 8.26 -12.40
CA GLN A 300 0.05 8.49 -13.69
C GLN A 300 1.42 7.81 -13.77
N GLY A 301 2.23 7.86 -12.70
CA GLY A 301 3.53 7.21 -12.63
C GLY A 301 3.44 5.69 -12.81
N TRP A 302 2.49 5.05 -12.13
CA TRP A 302 2.19 3.61 -12.30
C TRP A 302 1.79 3.28 -13.74
N VAL A 303 0.82 4.02 -14.30
CA VAL A 303 0.31 3.82 -15.66
C VAL A 303 1.40 3.98 -16.72
N ASP A 304 2.21 5.03 -16.64
CA ASP A 304 3.25 5.30 -17.63
C ASP A 304 4.45 4.35 -17.49
N SER A 305 4.72 3.83 -16.30
CA SER A 305 5.71 2.78 -16.09
C SER A 305 5.30 1.47 -16.77
N ILE A 306 4.03 1.05 -16.66
CA ILE A 306 3.53 -0.16 -17.34
C ILE A 306 3.57 0.04 -18.86
N LYS A 307 3.10 1.19 -19.37
CA LYS A 307 3.19 1.53 -20.82
C LYS A 307 4.62 1.55 -21.33
N SER A 308 5.57 2.00 -20.51
CA SER A 308 7.00 2.03 -20.87
C SER A 308 7.57 0.62 -20.88
N ALA A 309 7.27 -0.20 -19.85
CA ALA A 309 7.70 -1.60 -19.78
C ALA A 309 7.25 -2.41 -21.02
N LEU A 310 6.01 -2.20 -21.50
CA LEU A 310 5.50 -2.83 -22.74
C LEU A 310 6.28 -2.49 -24.02
N ARG A 311 7.22 -1.54 -23.98
CA ARG A 311 8.12 -1.19 -25.10
C ARG A 311 9.55 -1.71 -24.92
N LEU A 312 9.83 -2.41 -23.83
CA LEU A 312 11.17 -2.90 -23.45
C LEU A 312 11.34 -4.42 -23.63
N ASP A 313 10.42 -5.06 -24.36
CA ASP A 313 10.39 -6.50 -24.63
C ASP A 313 10.41 -7.36 -23.33
N PRO A 314 9.39 -7.23 -22.45
CA PRO A 314 9.25 -8.06 -21.26
C PRO A 314 8.57 -9.41 -21.60
N ASP A 315 8.93 -10.49 -20.91
CA ASP A 315 8.10 -11.71 -20.85
C ASP A 315 7.12 -11.66 -19.67
N GLY A 316 7.55 -10.98 -18.60
CA GLY A 316 6.78 -10.82 -17.38
C GLY A 316 6.94 -9.42 -16.81
N ILE A 317 5.87 -8.94 -16.18
CA ILE A 317 5.83 -7.68 -15.45
C ILE A 317 5.39 -7.99 -14.01
N LEU A 318 6.05 -7.39 -13.03
CA LEU A 318 5.53 -7.23 -11.67
C LEU A 318 5.12 -5.78 -11.50
N ASN A 319 3.84 -5.53 -11.27
CA ASN A 319 3.30 -4.23 -10.91
C ASN A 319 2.97 -4.25 -9.42
N GLY A 320 3.70 -3.51 -8.59
CA GLY A 320 3.62 -3.61 -7.13
C GLY A 320 2.20 -3.51 -6.57
N GLU A 321 1.34 -2.67 -7.16
CA GLU A 321 -0.04 -2.49 -6.71
C GLU A 321 -0.96 -1.95 -7.84
N ILE A 322 -2.20 -2.44 -7.88
CA ILE A 322 -3.32 -1.78 -8.57
C ILE A 322 -4.06 -0.92 -7.54
N ARG A 323 -4.14 0.39 -7.78
CA ARG A 323 -4.73 1.37 -6.85
C ARG A 323 -5.99 2.05 -7.35
N ASP A 324 -6.19 2.08 -8.65
CA ASP A 324 -7.18 2.90 -9.34
C ASP A 324 -7.59 2.26 -10.68
N HIS A 325 -8.60 2.84 -11.34
CA HIS A 325 -9.10 2.38 -12.64
C HIS A 325 -8.01 2.30 -13.71
N ASP A 326 -7.18 3.34 -13.86
CA ASP A 326 -6.26 3.44 -14.98
C ASP A 326 -5.09 2.46 -14.85
N SER A 327 -4.56 2.27 -13.64
CA SER A 327 -3.59 1.21 -13.34
C SER A 327 -4.18 -0.18 -13.52
N ALA A 328 -5.43 -0.42 -13.11
CA ALA A 328 -6.13 -1.69 -13.33
C ALA A 328 -6.29 -2.00 -14.83
N ILE A 329 -6.80 -1.06 -15.61
CA ILE A 329 -7.00 -1.20 -17.06
C ILE A 329 -5.66 -1.35 -17.79
N THR A 330 -4.61 -0.66 -17.36
CA THR A 330 -3.29 -0.76 -18.01
C THR A 330 -2.62 -2.11 -17.72
N ALA A 331 -2.73 -2.63 -16.49
CA ALA A 331 -2.26 -3.98 -16.13
C ALA A 331 -3.06 -5.07 -16.86
N ILE A 332 -4.38 -4.93 -16.97
CA ILE A 332 -5.24 -5.83 -17.75
C ILE A 332 -4.83 -5.85 -19.22
N LYS A 333 -4.64 -4.69 -19.84
CA LYS A 333 -4.18 -4.59 -21.24
C LYS A 333 -2.81 -5.23 -21.44
N ALA A 334 -1.87 -5.03 -20.51
CA ALA A 334 -0.56 -5.66 -20.57
C ALA A 334 -0.66 -7.20 -20.58
N ALA A 335 -1.49 -7.78 -19.72
CA ALA A 335 -1.69 -9.23 -19.70
C ALA A 335 -2.44 -9.75 -20.95
N MET A 336 -3.43 -8.99 -21.47
CA MET A 336 -4.13 -9.31 -22.72
C MET A 336 -3.23 -9.27 -23.97
N THR A 337 -2.06 -8.62 -23.92
CA THR A 337 -1.09 -8.58 -25.03
C THR A 337 0.03 -9.62 -24.90
N GLY A 338 -0.18 -10.69 -24.14
CA GLY A 338 0.73 -11.86 -24.11
C GLY A 338 1.73 -11.89 -22.95
N HIS A 339 1.55 -11.07 -21.91
CA HIS A 339 2.51 -10.95 -20.80
C HIS A 339 2.02 -11.61 -19.52
N LEU A 340 2.92 -12.23 -18.76
CA LEU A 340 2.64 -12.64 -17.38
C LEU A 340 2.66 -11.41 -16.46
N MET A 341 1.60 -11.20 -15.69
CA MET A 341 1.38 -10.01 -14.87
C MET A 341 1.23 -10.39 -13.40
N LEU A 342 2.25 -10.12 -12.58
CA LEU A 342 2.23 -10.29 -11.12
C LEU A 342 1.81 -8.97 -10.47
N THR A 343 0.77 -8.95 -9.62
CA THR A 343 0.33 -7.70 -8.99
C THR A 343 -0.32 -7.87 -7.63
N THR A 344 -0.55 -6.76 -6.90
CA THR A 344 -1.31 -6.76 -5.65
C THR A 344 -2.53 -5.85 -5.68
N ILE A 345 -3.54 -6.17 -4.86
CA ILE A 345 -4.72 -5.32 -4.63
C ILE A 345 -5.22 -5.50 -3.19
N HIS A 346 -5.83 -4.46 -2.62
CA HIS A 346 -6.39 -4.51 -1.26
C HIS A 346 -7.83 -5.04 -1.22
N ALA A 347 -7.98 -6.34 -0.99
CA ALA A 347 -9.23 -7.06 -0.77
C ALA A 347 -9.11 -8.08 0.39
N ASN A 348 -10.23 -8.64 0.84
CA ASN A 348 -10.29 -9.44 2.06
C ASN A 348 -10.01 -10.94 1.87
N ASP A 349 -10.36 -11.47 0.70
CA ASP A 349 -10.29 -12.86 0.24
C ASP A 349 -10.08 -12.86 -1.30
N PRO A 350 -9.79 -14.01 -1.94
CA PRO A 350 -9.38 -14.01 -3.35
C PRO A 350 -10.49 -13.64 -4.33
N ILE A 351 -11.77 -13.92 -4.03
CA ILE A 351 -12.86 -13.64 -4.97
C ILE A 351 -13.22 -12.15 -4.94
N ASN A 352 -13.11 -11.53 -3.76
CA ASN A 352 -13.24 -10.08 -3.61
C ASN A 352 -12.18 -9.25 -4.35
N ILE A 353 -11.16 -9.87 -4.98
CA ILE A 353 -10.31 -9.23 -5.99
C ILE A 353 -11.14 -8.79 -7.20
N LEU A 354 -12.02 -9.67 -7.68
CA LEU A 354 -12.88 -9.42 -8.83
C LEU A 354 -13.88 -8.30 -8.51
N GLU A 355 -14.59 -8.41 -7.38
CA GLU A 355 -15.50 -7.36 -6.89
C GLU A 355 -14.77 -6.01 -6.71
N ARG A 356 -13.51 -6.01 -6.23
CA ARG A 356 -12.75 -4.76 -6.10
C ARG A 356 -12.44 -4.13 -7.46
N LEU A 357 -12.08 -4.93 -8.47
CA LEU A 357 -11.88 -4.43 -9.83
C LEU A 357 -13.18 -3.87 -10.43
N GLU A 358 -14.33 -4.50 -10.17
CA GLU A 358 -15.65 -3.94 -10.55
C GLU A 358 -15.94 -2.60 -9.85
N MET A 359 -15.58 -2.46 -8.57
CA MET A 359 -15.71 -1.20 -7.83
C MET A 359 -14.80 -0.09 -8.37
N GLU A 360 -13.60 -0.43 -8.85
CA GLU A 360 -12.75 0.50 -9.62
C GLU A 360 -13.29 0.77 -11.05
N GLY A 361 -14.45 0.22 -11.43
CA GLY A 361 -15.09 0.46 -12.73
C GLY A 361 -14.60 -0.45 -13.87
N VAL A 362 -13.81 -1.48 -13.58
CA VAL A 362 -13.42 -2.48 -14.58
C VAL A 362 -14.63 -3.33 -14.96
N GLN A 363 -14.92 -3.46 -16.25
CA GLN A 363 -16.14 -4.15 -16.71
C GLN A 363 -16.05 -5.66 -16.41
N ALA A 364 -17.12 -6.25 -15.86
CA ALA A 364 -17.21 -7.66 -15.50
C ALA A 364 -16.77 -8.63 -16.63
N ARG A 365 -17.03 -8.28 -17.90
CA ARG A 365 -16.60 -9.05 -19.08
C ARG A 365 -15.08 -9.14 -19.28
N MET A 366 -14.31 -8.19 -18.73
CA MET A 366 -12.84 -8.19 -18.81
C MET A 366 -12.21 -8.98 -17.66
N ILE A 367 -12.89 -9.10 -16.51
CA ILE A 367 -12.33 -9.81 -15.34
C ILE A 367 -12.77 -11.26 -15.24
N ALA A 368 -13.93 -11.62 -15.80
CA ALA A 368 -14.49 -12.96 -15.73
C ALA A 368 -13.97 -13.87 -16.87
N ASP A 369 -12.64 -13.96 -16.99
CA ASP A 369 -11.92 -14.65 -18.06
C ASP A 369 -10.80 -15.55 -17.49
N PRO A 370 -10.85 -16.89 -17.70
CA PRO A 370 -9.83 -17.84 -17.22
C PRO A 370 -8.52 -17.86 -18.01
N GLN A 371 -8.45 -17.18 -19.16
CA GLN A 371 -7.19 -16.93 -19.85
C GLN A 371 -6.47 -15.75 -19.21
N LEU A 372 -7.22 -14.68 -18.87
CA LEU A 372 -6.67 -13.48 -18.27
C LEU A 372 -6.40 -13.61 -16.77
N PHE A 373 -7.39 -13.97 -15.93
CA PHE A 373 -7.22 -14.02 -14.47
C PHE A 373 -6.83 -15.42 -14.01
N ILE A 374 -5.56 -15.78 -14.17
CA ILE A 374 -5.04 -17.14 -13.93
C ILE A 374 -4.78 -17.47 -12.46
N GLY A 375 -4.65 -16.46 -11.58
CA GLY A 375 -4.40 -16.66 -10.17
C GLY A 375 -5.01 -15.57 -9.29
N LEU A 376 -5.90 -15.97 -8.38
CA LEU A 376 -6.46 -15.10 -7.34
C LEU A 376 -5.97 -15.61 -5.98
N LEU A 377 -5.24 -14.78 -5.24
CA LEU A 377 -4.66 -15.15 -3.95
C LEU A 377 -5.05 -14.17 -2.85
N SER A 378 -5.26 -14.67 -1.63
CA SER A 378 -5.39 -13.81 -0.45
C SER A 378 -4.66 -14.42 0.73
N GLN A 379 -3.78 -13.65 1.36
CA GLN A 379 -2.95 -14.10 2.48
C GLN A 379 -3.09 -13.25 3.75
N ARG A 380 -2.67 -13.83 4.87
CA ARG A 380 -2.38 -13.18 6.15
C ARG A 380 -1.09 -13.76 6.71
N LEU A 381 -0.39 -13.00 7.54
CA LEU A 381 0.66 -13.55 8.40
C LEU A 381 0.09 -13.84 9.79
N VAL A 382 0.55 -14.93 10.37
CA VAL A 382 0.16 -15.39 11.71
C VAL A 382 1.38 -15.88 12.48
N GLN A 383 1.36 -15.74 13.81
CA GLN A 383 2.51 -16.02 14.68
C GLN A 383 2.78 -17.52 14.76
N LEU A 384 4.05 -17.92 14.56
CA LEU A 384 4.54 -19.26 14.87
C LEU A 384 4.86 -19.34 16.36
N ILE A 385 4.21 -20.25 17.09
CA ILE A 385 4.50 -20.44 18.52
C ILE A 385 5.80 -21.23 18.70
N CYS A 386 6.52 -20.95 19.79
CA CYS A 386 7.80 -21.59 20.07
C CYS A 386 7.63 -23.08 20.39
N PRO A 387 8.35 -24.00 19.71
CA PRO A 387 8.26 -25.44 19.99
C PRO A 387 8.80 -25.81 21.38
N HIS A 388 9.75 -25.03 21.93
CA HIS A 388 10.40 -25.33 23.21
C HIS A 388 9.56 -24.98 24.46
N CYS A 389 8.60 -24.06 24.33
CA CYS A 389 7.83 -23.56 25.48
C CYS A 389 6.32 -23.47 25.23
N ARG A 390 5.81 -23.97 24.10
CA ARG A 390 4.36 -24.11 23.86
C ARG A 390 3.75 -25.03 24.92
N ARG A 391 2.57 -24.68 25.44
CA ARG A 391 1.84 -25.50 26.42
C ARG A 391 0.77 -26.34 25.71
N PRO A 392 0.71 -27.67 25.86
CA PRO A 392 -0.35 -28.49 25.27
C PRO A 392 -1.72 -28.13 25.86
N TRP A 393 -2.79 -28.37 25.10
CA TRP A 393 -4.15 -27.98 25.48
C TRP A 393 -4.57 -28.49 26.87
N HIS A 394 -4.29 -29.76 27.18
CA HIS A 394 -4.71 -30.37 28.44
C HIS A 394 -4.12 -29.69 29.70
N GLU A 395 -2.95 -29.03 29.60
CA GLU A 395 -2.36 -28.25 30.70
C GLU A 395 -3.03 -26.89 30.93
N VAL A 396 -3.81 -26.40 29.97
CA VAL A 396 -4.36 -25.03 29.97
C VAL A 396 -5.87 -24.98 29.83
N ALA A 397 -6.54 -26.09 29.50
CA ALA A 397 -7.97 -26.16 29.21
C ALA A 397 -8.83 -25.70 30.39
N THR A 398 -8.43 -25.99 31.63
CA THR A 398 -9.12 -25.58 32.86
C THR A 398 -9.26 -24.06 32.98
N ASP A 399 -8.28 -23.32 32.46
CA ASP A 399 -8.16 -21.88 32.62
C ASP A 399 -8.81 -21.13 31.43
N ARG A 400 -9.54 -21.84 30.57
CA ARG A 400 -10.17 -21.31 29.36
C ARG A 400 -11.66 -21.14 29.52
N THR A 401 -12.18 -20.14 28.81
CA THR A 401 -13.62 -19.91 28.71
C THR A 401 -14.32 -21.10 28.05
N ASP A 402 -15.57 -21.34 28.41
CA ASP A 402 -16.38 -22.42 27.82
C ASP A 402 -16.46 -22.34 26.30
N ASP A 403 -16.45 -21.14 25.73
CA ASP A 403 -16.45 -20.93 24.28
C ASP A 403 -15.13 -21.33 23.62
N GLU A 404 -13.98 -21.03 24.24
CA GLU A 404 -12.67 -21.50 23.78
C GLU A 404 -12.57 -23.03 23.86
N ARG A 405 -13.07 -23.63 24.95
CA ARG A 405 -13.10 -25.10 25.12
C ARG A 405 -13.96 -25.75 24.05
N ARG A 406 -15.22 -25.32 23.91
CA ARG A 406 -16.14 -25.79 22.86
C ARG A 406 -15.53 -25.65 21.47
N LEU A 407 -14.86 -24.55 21.17
CA LEU A 407 -14.22 -24.35 19.86
C LEU A 407 -13.10 -25.35 19.60
N VAL A 408 -12.18 -25.54 20.55
CA VAL A 408 -11.07 -26.49 20.40
C VAL A 408 -11.57 -27.92 20.29
N GLU A 409 -12.48 -28.33 21.18
CA GLU A 409 -12.98 -29.71 21.27
C GLU A 409 -13.92 -30.10 20.12
N SER A 410 -14.56 -29.14 19.42
CA SER A 410 -15.46 -29.41 18.30
C SER A 410 -14.85 -29.22 16.90
N VAL A 411 -13.74 -28.48 16.79
CA VAL A 411 -13.12 -28.13 15.49
C VAL A 411 -11.71 -28.71 15.32
N CYS A 412 -10.99 -28.96 16.41
CA CYS A 412 -9.61 -29.44 16.41
C CYS A 412 -9.51 -30.84 17.04
N ASN A 413 -8.34 -31.48 16.90
CA ASN A 413 -7.95 -32.57 17.81
C ASN A 413 -7.26 -31.93 19.04
N PRO A 414 -7.82 -32.03 20.26
CA PRO A 414 -7.24 -31.43 21.47
C PRO A 414 -5.79 -31.84 21.74
N ASP A 415 -5.42 -33.10 21.44
CA ASP A 415 -4.06 -33.62 21.66
C ASP A 415 -3.01 -32.97 20.76
N GLN A 416 -3.45 -32.38 19.65
CA GLN A 416 -2.61 -31.66 18.68
C GLN A 416 -2.75 -30.14 18.82
N VAL A 417 -3.42 -29.64 19.86
CA VAL A 417 -3.53 -28.20 20.13
C VAL A 417 -2.54 -27.78 21.20
N TYR A 418 -1.80 -26.72 20.90
CA TYR A 418 -0.85 -26.10 21.82
C TYR A 418 -1.05 -24.58 21.82
N LEU A 419 -0.90 -23.98 23.00
CA LEU A 419 -1.00 -22.54 23.21
C LEU A 419 0.39 -21.92 23.42
N ARG A 420 0.48 -20.63 23.10
CA ARG A 420 1.65 -19.81 23.37
C ARG A 420 1.84 -19.66 24.89
N ASN A 421 3.03 -19.99 25.39
CA ASN A 421 3.49 -19.48 26.67
C ASN A 421 3.92 -18.01 26.50
N HIS A 422 3.31 -17.09 27.25
CA HIS A 422 3.57 -15.66 27.14
C HIS A 422 4.87 -15.22 27.84
N ASP A 423 5.33 -15.96 28.84
CA ASP A 423 6.61 -15.73 29.53
C ASP A 423 7.79 -16.03 28.61
N GLY A 424 7.61 -16.99 27.69
CA GLY A 424 8.60 -17.40 26.70
C GLY A 424 9.70 -18.31 27.27
N CYS A 425 10.82 -18.36 26.56
CA CYS A 425 12.03 -19.09 26.94
C CYS A 425 13.23 -18.53 26.14
N PRO A 426 14.49 -18.94 26.42
CA PRO A 426 15.68 -18.46 25.70
C PRO A 426 15.66 -18.65 24.17
N HIS A 427 14.79 -19.53 23.64
CA HIS A 427 14.68 -19.82 22.21
C HIS A 427 13.62 -18.99 21.47
N CYS A 428 12.96 -18.02 22.11
CA CYS A 428 11.87 -17.26 21.48
C CYS A 428 11.65 -15.86 22.05
N TRP A 429 10.92 -15.04 21.30
CA TRP A 429 10.41 -13.77 21.80
C TRP A 429 9.03 -13.97 22.41
N ARG A 430 8.94 -14.08 23.75
CA ARG A 430 7.69 -14.25 24.51
C ARG A 430 6.79 -15.36 23.95
N GLY A 431 7.37 -16.52 23.63
CA GLY A 431 6.65 -17.67 23.08
C GLY A 431 6.41 -17.67 21.57
N VAL A 432 6.97 -16.71 20.82
CA VAL A 432 6.88 -16.62 19.36
C VAL A 432 8.28 -16.66 18.74
N THR A 433 8.46 -17.46 17.68
CA THR A 433 9.75 -17.59 16.96
C THR A 433 9.73 -16.97 15.57
N GLY A 434 8.54 -16.59 15.07
CA GLY A 434 8.40 -16.02 13.73
C GLY A 434 6.95 -15.84 13.31
N ARG A 435 6.76 -15.72 11.99
CA ARG A 435 5.45 -15.64 11.35
C ARG A 435 5.43 -16.54 10.13
N THR A 436 4.26 -17.05 9.77
CA THR A 436 4.04 -17.85 8.56
C THR A 436 2.80 -17.38 7.81
N VAL A 437 2.75 -17.64 6.50
CA VAL A 437 1.60 -17.32 5.65
C VAL A 437 0.45 -18.28 5.94
N ILE A 438 -0.78 -17.77 6.05
CA ILE A 438 -2.00 -18.54 5.77
C ILE A 438 -2.71 -17.90 4.60
N ALA A 439 -3.06 -18.70 3.60
CA ALA A 439 -3.52 -18.23 2.30
C ALA A 439 -4.64 -19.08 1.71
N GLU A 440 -5.41 -18.45 0.83
CA GLU A 440 -6.28 -19.08 -0.17
C GLU A 440 -5.68 -18.83 -1.55
N VAL A 441 -5.63 -19.86 -2.39
CA VAL A 441 -5.07 -19.80 -3.75
C VAL A 441 -6.11 -20.41 -4.70
N ILE A 442 -6.65 -19.56 -5.58
CA ILE A 442 -7.60 -19.96 -6.62
C ILE A 442 -6.90 -19.84 -7.97
N SER A 443 -6.86 -20.96 -8.70
CA SER A 443 -6.52 -21.01 -10.12
C SER A 443 -7.84 -21.26 -10.85
N PRO A 444 -8.62 -20.21 -11.17
CA PRO A 444 -9.98 -20.37 -11.68
C PRO A 444 -9.98 -20.96 -13.10
N ASP A 445 -11.08 -21.62 -13.44
CA ASP A 445 -11.35 -22.16 -14.76
C ASP A 445 -12.59 -21.50 -15.39
N ALA A 446 -13.00 -21.99 -16.57
CA ALA A 446 -14.19 -21.48 -17.25
C ALA A 446 -15.47 -21.68 -16.43
N ARG A 447 -15.58 -22.77 -15.65
CA ARG A 447 -16.78 -23.07 -14.86
C ARG A 447 -16.87 -22.17 -13.62
N PHE A 448 -15.75 -21.88 -12.97
CA PHE A 448 -15.67 -20.89 -11.90
C PHE A 448 -16.17 -19.53 -12.36
N PHE A 449 -15.70 -19.02 -13.50
CA PHE A 449 -16.12 -17.72 -14.02
C PHE A 449 -17.54 -17.72 -14.59
N GLN A 450 -18.03 -18.86 -15.09
CA GLN A 450 -19.45 -19.03 -15.41
C GLN A 450 -20.31 -18.86 -14.14
N LEU A 451 -20.01 -19.60 -13.08
CA LEU A 451 -20.75 -19.54 -11.81
C LEU A 451 -20.65 -18.15 -11.14
N TYR A 452 -19.49 -17.49 -11.22
CA TYR A 452 -19.32 -16.12 -10.74
C TYR A 452 -20.29 -15.15 -11.43
N ARG A 453 -20.42 -15.23 -12.76
CA ARG A 453 -21.33 -14.35 -13.54
C ARG A 453 -22.80 -14.70 -13.38
N GLU A 454 -23.15 -15.99 -13.39
CA GLU A 454 -24.54 -16.46 -13.38
C GLU A 454 -25.17 -16.49 -11.98
N LYS A 455 -24.37 -16.81 -10.95
CA LYS A 455 -24.85 -17.04 -9.58
C LYS A 455 -24.10 -16.26 -8.48
N GLY A 456 -23.05 -15.53 -8.84
CA GLY A 456 -22.27 -14.70 -7.90
C GLY A 456 -21.18 -15.46 -7.13
N ARG A 457 -20.45 -14.71 -6.30
CA ARG A 457 -19.23 -15.19 -5.62
C ARG A 457 -19.39 -16.41 -4.71
N ILE A 458 -20.57 -16.65 -4.13
CA ILE A 458 -20.77 -17.74 -3.17
C ILE A 458 -20.69 -19.08 -3.89
N GLU A 459 -21.40 -19.24 -5.00
CA GLU A 459 -21.41 -20.46 -5.80
C GLU A 459 -20.04 -20.72 -6.45
N ALA A 460 -19.37 -19.67 -6.94
CA ALA A 460 -18.00 -19.77 -7.44
C ALA A 460 -17.01 -20.24 -6.35
N ARG A 461 -17.14 -19.74 -5.10
CA ARG A 461 -16.34 -20.20 -3.95
C ARG A 461 -16.62 -21.65 -3.60
N THR A 462 -17.89 -22.04 -3.57
CA THR A 462 -18.34 -23.40 -3.27
C THR A 462 -17.78 -24.38 -4.30
N TYR A 463 -17.84 -24.03 -5.59
CA TYR A 463 -17.27 -24.82 -6.68
C TYR A 463 -15.75 -24.97 -6.54
N TRP A 464 -15.02 -23.87 -6.32
CA TRP A 464 -13.58 -23.93 -6.06
C TRP A 464 -13.25 -24.82 -4.86
N HIS A 465 -14.01 -24.74 -3.78
CA HIS A 465 -13.74 -25.52 -2.58
C HIS A 465 -14.02 -27.02 -2.77
N ARG A 466 -15.17 -27.39 -3.34
CA ARG A 466 -15.62 -28.80 -3.42
C ARG A 466 -15.09 -29.53 -4.65
N GLU A 467 -15.14 -28.90 -5.82
CA GLU A 467 -14.84 -29.55 -7.10
C GLU A 467 -13.38 -29.36 -7.52
N LEU A 468 -12.80 -28.19 -7.24
CA LEU A 468 -11.38 -27.89 -7.55
C LEU A 468 -10.41 -28.21 -6.39
N GLY A 469 -10.89 -28.84 -5.31
CA GLY A 469 -10.07 -29.18 -4.13
C GLY A 469 -9.49 -27.97 -3.39
N GLY A 470 -10.12 -26.80 -3.52
CA GLY A 470 -9.63 -25.53 -3.00
C GLY A 470 -9.48 -25.51 -1.48
N MET A 471 -8.32 -25.11 -0.98
CA MET A 471 -8.06 -25.01 0.47
C MET A 471 -8.40 -23.62 1.01
N THR A 472 -9.37 -23.54 1.91
CA THR A 472 -9.73 -22.28 2.59
C THR A 472 -8.65 -21.81 3.57
N ARG A 473 -8.64 -20.52 3.92
CA ARG A 473 -7.65 -19.95 4.86
C ARG A 473 -7.72 -20.62 6.24
N ASN A 474 -8.91 -21.02 6.65
CA ASN A 474 -9.13 -21.70 7.93
C ASN A 474 -8.64 -23.16 7.88
N GLN A 475 -8.84 -23.88 6.79
CA GLN A 475 -8.25 -25.23 6.60
C GLN A 475 -6.72 -25.17 6.55
N HIS A 476 -6.15 -24.17 5.88
CA HIS A 476 -4.70 -23.96 5.86
C HIS A 476 -4.16 -23.63 7.27
N LEU A 477 -4.89 -22.84 8.07
CA LEU A 477 -4.56 -22.59 9.47
C LEU A 477 -4.63 -23.88 10.32
N LEU A 478 -5.71 -24.65 10.19
CA LEU A 478 -5.92 -25.89 10.95
C LEU A 478 -4.88 -26.97 10.61
N GLY A 479 -4.54 -27.14 9.33
CA GLY A 479 -3.50 -28.06 8.89
C GLY A 479 -2.10 -27.70 9.39
N LYS A 480 -1.87 -26.48 9.89
CA LYS A 480 -0.63 -26.07 10.54
C LYS A 480 -0.61 -26.30 12.04
N SER A 481 -1.77 -26.20 12.71
CA SER A 481 -1.88 -26.63 14.10
C SER A 481 -1.61 -28.13 14.25
N THR A 482 -2.07 -28.96 13.31
CA THR A 482 -1.82 -30.42 13.38
C THR A 482 -0.41 -30.81 12.92
N ALA A 483 0.20 -30.09 11.98
CA ALA A 483 1.53 -30.40 11.42
C ALA A 483 2.72 -29.83 12.22
N ASP A 484 2.64 -29.85 13.57
CA ASP A 484 3.70 -29.49 14.52
C ASP A 484 4.22 -28.03 14.46
N ARG A 485 3.71 -27.21 13.52
CA ARG A 485 4.07 -25.80 13.29
C ARG A 485 2.94 -24.87 13.69
N LEU A 486 2.63 -24.91 14.97
CA LEU A 486 1.43 -24.32 15.53
C LEU A 486 1.36 -22.79 15.46
N ILE A 487 0.13 -22.32 15.29
CA ILE A 487 -0.22 -20.92 15.13
C ILE A 487 -1.18 -20.50 16.23
N ARG A 488 -0.94 -19.30 16.78
CA ARG A 488 -1.84 -18.66 17.72
C ARG A 488 -3.21 -18.37 17.10
N TRP A 489 -4.27 -18.88 17.70
CA TRP A 489 -5.62 -18.34 17.53
C TRP A 489 -5.74 -17.03 18.33
N ARG A 490 -6.08 -15.92 17.66
CA ARG A 490 -6.62 -14.71 18.32
C ARG A 490 -8.09 -14.59 17.91
N PRO A 491 -9.06 -14.50 18.83
CA PRO A 491 -10.36 -13.96 18.48
C PRO A 491 -10.18 -12.52 18.00
N ILE A 492 -10.98 -12.10 17.00
CA ILE A 492 -10.97 -10.71 16.50
C ILE A 492 -11.73 -9.83 17.50
N THR A 493 -11.07 -9.47 18.60
CA THR A 493 -11.61 -8.55 19.62
C THR A 493 -11.47 -7.09 19.19
N SER A 494 -12.03 -6.78 18.01
CA SER A 494 -12.28 -5.41 17.53
C SER A 494 -13.29 -5.43 16.38
N LEU A 495 -14.45 -6.07 16.59
CA LEU A 495 -15.62 -5.95 15.73
C LEU A 495 -16.81 -5.48 16.58
N PRO A 496 -17.44 -4.32 16.26
CA PRO A 496 -18.71 -3.95 16.87
C PRO A 496 -19.79 -4.96 16.48
N SER A 497 -20.44 -5.54 17.48
CA SER A 497 -21.54 -6.51 17.39
C SER A 497 -21.20 -7.91 16.84
N MET A 498 -21.52 -8.90 17.68
CA MET A 498 -21.32 -10.33 17.47
C MET A 498 -22.40 -10.93 16.54
N ARG A 499 -22.51 -10.44 15.30
CA ARG A 499 -23.50 -10.92 14.30
C ARG A 499 -22.91 -11.44 12.99
N THR A 500 -21.64 -11.19 12.70
CA THR A 500 -21.02 -11.57 11.42
C THR A 500 -20.35 -12.95 11.45
N ALA A 501 -19.87 -13.42 12.60
CA ALA A 501 -19.14 -14.69 12.71
C ALA A 501 -20.03 -15.94 12.55
N ILE A 502 -21.25 -15.91 13.09
CA ILE A 502 -22.17 -17.07 13.06
C ILE A 502 -22.71 -17.32 11.65
N ARG A 503 -22.78 -16.29 10.80
CA ARG A 503 -23.45 -16.33 9.48
C ARG A 503 -22.61 -16.94 8.34
N CYS A 504 -21.50 -17.59 8.65
CA CYS A 504 -20.68 -18.36 7.70
C CYS A 504 -20.33 -19.77 8.20
N CYS A 505 -20.86 -20.21 9.35
CA CYS A 505 -20.62 -21.56 9.89
C CYS A 505 -21.90 -22.41 10.02
N THR A 506 -23.09 -21.85 9.77
CA THR A 506 -24.37 -22.59 9.87
C THR A 506 -24.85 -23.23 8.56
N ASP A 507 -24.30 -22.85 7.40
CA ASP A 507 -24.64 -23.47 6.12
C ASP A 507 -23.74 -24.67 5.83
N MET A 508 -24.19 -25.87 6.24
CA MET A 508 -24.04 -27.14 5.50
C MET A 508 -24.45 -28.36 6.35
N LYS A 509 -23.92 -28.50 7.57
CA LYS A 509 -24.11 -29.72 8.40
C LYS A 509 -25.55 -29.94 8.91
N PHE A 510 -26.46 -28.99 8.71
CA PHE A 510 -27.87 -29.13 9.11
C PHE A 510 -28.76 -29.71 7.98
N LEU A 511 -28.28 -29.75 6.73
CA LEU A 511 -29.06 -30.25 5.58
C LEU A 511 -28.87 -31.75 5.31
N GLU A 512 -27.94 -32.42 5.99
CA GLU A 512 -27.67 -33.87 5.83
C GLU A 512 -28.72 -34.79 6.48
N LYS A 513 -29.78 -34.25 7.09
CA LYS A 513 -30.78 -35.03 7.88
C LYS A 513 -32.25 -34.76 7.60
N LEU A 514 -32.61 -34.01 6.56
CA LEU A 514 -34.01 -33.77 6.20
C LEU A 514 -34.42 -34.62 5.00
N ASN A 515 -35.17 -35.69 5.28
CA ASN A 515 -35.90 -36.43 4.25
C ASN A 515 -37.00 -35.56 3.63
N SER A 516 -37.39 -35.92 2.41
CA SER A 516 -38.24 -35.10 1.53
C SER A 516 -39.73 -35.11 1.90
N THR A 517 -40.10 -34.36 2.94
CA THR A 517 -41.52 -34.00 3.21
C THR A 517 -41.76 -32.65 3.91
N ASP A 518 -40.76 -32.01 4.53
CA ASP A 518 -40.97 -30.81 5.39
C ASP A 518 -40.39 -29.50 4.83
N ILE A 519 -40.67 -29.15 3.57
CA ILE A 519 -40.18 -27.89 2.97
C ILE A 519 -41.09 -26.68 3.30
N GLU A 520 -42.39 -26.87 3.52
CA GLU A 520 -43.32 -25.75 3.74
C GLU A 520 -43.31 -25.19 5.17
N LEU A 521 -42.98 -26.01 6.19
CA LEU A 521 -42.94 -25.56 7.59
C LEU A 521 -41.71 -24.70 7.91
N THR A 522 -40.54 -24.96 7.30
CA THR A 522 -39.30 -24.20 7.57
C THR A 522 -39.38 -22.75 7.10
N ALA A 523 -40.11 -22.49 6.00
CA ALA A 523 -40.29 -21.15 5.45
C ALA A 523 -41.03 -20.22 6.44
N LEU A 524 -42.01 -20.75 7.16
CA LEU A 524 -42.81 -19.99 8.13
C LEU A 524 -41.98 -19.62 9.37
N THR A 525 -41.12 -20.53 9.84
CA THR A 525 -40.23 -20.29 11.01
C THR A 525 -39.19 -19.21 10.69
N ILE A 526 -38.59 -19.24 9.49
CA ILE A 526 -37.59 -18.24 9.05
C ILE A 526 -38.23 -16.86 8.85
N TRP A 527 -39.51 -16.80 8.45
CA TRP A 527 -40.25 -15.54 8.34
C TRP A 527 -40.55 -14.94 9.73
N MET A 528 -41.01 -15.74 10.69
CA MET A 528 -41.26 -15.28 12.07
C MET A 528 -39.99 -14.86 12.81
N ALA A 529 -38.89 -15.62 12.68
CA ALA A 529 -37.61 -15.33 13.31
C ALA A 529 -36.99 -13.98 12.86
N ARG A 530 -37.44 -13.42 11.73
CA ARG A 530 -36.98 -12.12 11.22
C ARG A 530 -37.66 -10.90 11.83
N LYS A 531 -38.71 -11.07 12.66
CA LYS A 531 -39.56 -9.96 13.12
C LYS A 531 -39.65 -9.74 14.64
N THR A 532 -39.05 -10.61 15.46
CA THR A 532 -39.17 -10.51 16.92
C THR A 532 -37.85 -10.81 17.62
N PHE A 533 -37.13 -9.77 18.05
CA PHE A 533 -36.16 -9.83 19.15
C PHE A 533 -35.93 -8.44 19.74
N ALA A 534 -36.90 -8.01 20.54
CA ALA A 534 -36.72 -7.00 21.57
C ALA A 534 -37.43 -7.51 22.83
N LEU A 535 -36.65 -7.72 23.90
CA LEU A 535 -37.05 -8.02 25.28
C LEU A 535 -37.83 -9.34 25.52
N ASN A 536 -37.24 -10.20 26.35
CA ASN A 536 -37.98 -11.10 27.22
C ASN A 536 -38.11 -10.44 28.60
N ARG A 537 -39.35 -10.22 29.04
CA ARG A 537 -39.80 -10.77 30.33
C ARG A 537 -41.23 -11.28 30.18
N VAL A 538 -41.46 -12.45 30.76
CA VAL A 538 -42.77 -13.07 30.94
C VAL A 538 -43.57 -12.21 31.93
N GLU A 539 -44.92 -12.26 31.84
CA GLU A 539 -45.96 -11.48 32.59
C GLU A 539 -46.73 -10.43 31.74
N PHE A 540 -47.23 -10.81 30.56
CA PHE A 540 -48.16 -9.93 29.80
C PHE A 540 -49.31 -10.64 29.08
N TYR A 541 -49.39 -11.97 29.13
CA TYR A 541 -50.34 -12.76 28.31
C TYR A 541 -51.66 -13.13 28.99
N GLU A 542 -51.91 -12.71 30.24
CA GLU A 542 -53.23 -12.86 30.89
C GLU A 542 -54.08 -11.59 30.86
N ALA A 543 -53.53 -10.42 30.47
CA ALA A 543 -54.21 -9.12 30.55
C ALA A 543 -54.85 -8.62 29.23
N LEU A 544 -54.70 -9.36 28.12
CA LEU A 544 -55.15 -8.93 26.78
C LEU A 544 -56.09 -9.92 26.07
N GLY A 545 -56.73 -10.80 26.84
CA GLY A 545 -57.86 -11.62 26.38
C GLY A 545 -59.20 -10.86 26.26
N GLY A 546 -59.25 -9.59 26.68
CA GLY A 546 -60.51 -8.82 26.68
C GLY A 546 -60.30 -7.31 26.70
N MET A 547 -60.10 -6.71 25.52
CA MET A 547 -60.49 -5.31 25.23
C MET A 547 -60.41 -5.00 23.72
N ILE A 548 -61.20 -5.72 22.91
CA ILE A 548 -61.77 -5.10 21.70
C ILE A 548 -63.06 -4.43 22.14
N ARG A 549 -62.95 -3.18 22.61
CA ARG A 549 -64.05 -2.20 22.64
C ARG A 549 -63.50 -0.80 22.92
N ASP A 550 -64.14 0.16 22.25
CA ASP A 550 -64.06 1.60 22.44
C ASP A 550 -62.70 2.27 22.25
N GLY A 551 -62.53 2.87 21.07
CA GLY A 551 -61.38 3.71 20.76
C GLY A 551 -61.53 5.11 21.38
N THR A 552 -60.55 5.53 22.15
CA THR A 552 -60.23 6.95 22.39
C THR A 552 -58.73 7.10 22.64
N ARG A 553 -58.19 8.31 22.42
CA ARG A 553 -56.78 8.65 22.71
C ARG A 553 -56.66 9.01 24.20
N HIS A 554 -55.53 8.71 24.85
CA HIS A 554 -54.81 9.67 25.71
C HIS A 554 -53.40 9.20 26.10
N CYS A 555 -52.58 10.13 26.58
CA CYS A 555 -51.18 9.92 26.99
C CYS A 555 -51.07 9.55 28.48
N VAL A 556 -49.98 8.87 28.85
CA VAL A 556 -49.49 8.82 30.25
C VAL A 556 -47.98 9.09 30.28
N HIS A 557 -47.53 9.90 31.24
CA HIS A 557 -46.13 10.21 31.58
C HIS A 557 -45.75 9.55 32.90
N SER A 558 -44.52 9.03 33.02
CA SER A 558 -43.63 9.08 34.21
C SER A 558 -42.38 8.22 33.92
N ASN A 559 -41.15 8.71 34.01
CA ASN A 559 -40.35 9.19 35.17
C ASN A 559 -39.99 8.10 36.18
N PHE A 560 -38.70 7.76 36.25
CA PHE A 560 -38.02 7.43 37.51
C PHE A 560 -36.49 7.67 37.42
N SER A 561 -35.93 8.33 38.43
CA SER A 561 -34.49 8.54 38.64
C SER A 561 -34.21 8.72 40.14
N ALA A 562 -33.13 8.12 40.66
CA ALA A 562 -32.52 8.46 41.96
C ALA A 562 -31.15 7.75 42.15
N MET A 563 -30.29 8.35 43.01
CA MET A 563 -28.94 7.90 43.43
C MET A 563 -27.85 7.95 42.33
N SER A 564 -26.96 8.94 42.18
CA SER A 564 -26.41 10.04 43.02
C SER A 564 -25.09 9.75 43.76
N LYS A 565 -24.00 10.44 43.34
CA LYS A 565 -23.14 11.32 44.17
C LYS A 565 -21.96 11.93 43.37
N LEU A 566 -21.87 13.28 43.41
CA LEU A 566 -20.66 14.15 43.42
C LEU A 566 -19.64 13.95 42.26
N THR A 567 -19.21 14.93 41.44
CA THR A 567 -19.34 16.40 41.34
C THR A 567 -18.80 16.80 39.93
N SER A 568 -19.00 17.98 39.31
CA SER A 568 -19.61 19.28 39.69
C SER A 568 -20.24 19.99 38.44
N GLU A 569 -20.45 21.31 38.51
CA GLU A 569 -21.15 22.19 37.56
C GLU A 569 -20.22 23.17 36.79
N PRO A 570 -20.72 24.06 35.88
CA PRO A 570 -21.89 23.98 34.97
C PRO A 570 -21.61 24.53 33.53
N GLY A 571 -22.57 24.41 32.58
CA GLY A 571 -22.59 25.32 31.42
C GLY A 571 -23.43 25.00 30.17
N LYS A 572 -24.71 25.44 30.16
CA LYS A 572 -25.55 25.81 28.98
C LYS A 572 -25.77 24.78 27.84
N GLY A 573 -27.03 24.34 27.66
CA GLY A 573 -27.47 23.60 26.47
C GLY A 573 -28.36 24.42 25.52
N HIS A 574 -28.88 23.80 24.45
CA HIS A 574 -30.22 24.00 23.87
C HIS A 574 -30.55 22.84 22.88
N GLN A 575 -31.83 22.55 22.67
CA GLN A 575 -32.32 21.41 21.87
C GLN A 575 -32.52 21.74 20.38
N ALA A 576 -32.54 20.71 19.53
CA ALA A 576 -33.21 20.75 18.22
C ALA A 576 -33.86 19.38 17.91
N CYS A 577 -35.14 19.38 17.54
CA CYS A 577 -35.89 18.20 17.10
C CYS A 577 -36.11 18.23 15.58
N ILE A 578 -36.11 17.06 14.92
CA ILE A 578 -36.54 16.92 13.51
C ILE A 578 -37.52 15.75 13.37
N PHE A 579 -38.66 16.02 12.72
CA PHE A 579 -39.72 15.05 12.40
C PHE A 579 -39.40 14.21 11.17
N TRP A 580 -39.98 12.99 11.11
CA TRP A 580 -40.10 12.20 9.88
C TRP A 580 -41.57 12.09 9.43
N ARG A 581 -41.85 12.31 8.15
CA ARG A 581 -43.13 11.95 7.49
C ARG A 581 -42.93 10.72 6.61
N ARG A 582 -43.90 9.81 6.62
CA ARG A 582 -44.08 8.76 5.61
C ARG A 582 -44.89 9.30 4.43
N ASN A 583 -44.66 8.75 3.24
CA ASN A 583 -45.71 8.54 2.24
C ASN A 583 -45.36 7.35 1.35
N ALA A 584 -46.37 6.69 0.79
CA ALA A 584 -46.22 5.47 0.00
C ALA A 584 -47.09 5.50 -1.26
N SER A 585 -46.48 5.34 -2.43
CA SER A 585 -47.08 4.83 -3.68
C SER A 585 -46.05 4.85 -4.84
N ARG A 586 -46.31 4.04 -5.87
CA ARG A 586 -45.65 3.92 -7.20
C ARG A 586 -46.79 3.70 -8.23
N PRO A 587 -46.59 3.70 -9.57
CA PRO A 587 -45.38 4.01 -10.37
C PRO A 587 -45.64 5.01 -11.54
N SER A 588 -44.58 5.68 -12.03
CA SER A 588 -44.43 6.02 -13.45
C SER A 588 -42.98 6.39 -13.77
N ILE A 589 -42.50 6.01 -14.96
CA ILE A 589 -41.19 6.42 -15.51
C ILE A 589 -41.42 7.06 -16.87
N GLN A 590 -41.28 8.38 -16.94
CA GLN A 590 -40.90 9.09 -18.17
C GLN A 590 -39.80 10.09 -17.84
N ARG A 591 -38.89 10.27 -18.80
CA ARG A 591 -37.71 11.13 -18.67
C ARG A 591 -38.11 12.60 -18.83
N HIS A 592 -37.48 13.50 -18.06
CA HIS A 592 -36.85 14.68 -18.65
C HIS A 592 -35.70 15.21 -17.79
N VAL A 593 -34.72 15.79 -18.47
CA VAL A 593 -33.51 16.41 -17.90
C VAL A 593 -33.71 17.92 -17.97
N ILE A 594 -33.64 18.61 -16.83
CA ILE A 594 -33.40 20.06 -16.79
C ILE A 594 -32.38 20.35 -15.68
N ARG A 595 -31.23 20.92 -16.06
CA ARG A 595 -30.35 21.66 -15.15
C ARG A 595 -30.99 23.02 -14.89
N CYS A 596 -31.03 23.46 -13.64
CA CYS A 596 -31.05 24.89 -13.32
C CYS A 596 -30.20 25.16 -12.08
N SER A 597 -29.14 25.95 -12.28
CA SER A 597 -28.42 26.62 -11.19
C SER A 597 -29.21 27.86 -10.79
N ALA A 598 -29.37 28.12 -9.50
CA ALA A 598 -29.87 29.41 -9.01
C ALA A 598 -29.24 29.74 -7.65
N HIS A 599 -28.35 30.74 -7.65
CA HIS A 599 -28.01 31.49 -6.43
C HIS A 599 -29.07 32.59 -6.25
N LEU A 600 -29.57 32.74 -5.03
CA LEU A 600 -30.17 33.99 -4.55
C LEU A 600 -29.71 34.24 -3.11
N GLY A 601 -29.20 35.44 -2.85
CA GLY A 601 -29.14 36.00 -1.50
C GLY A 601 -30.48 36.68 -1.15
N ALA A 602 -30.57 37.58 -0.17
CA ALA A 602 -29.57 38.12 0.74
C ALA A 602 -30.25 38.79 1.95
N ALA A 603 -29.51 38.98 3.05
CA ALA A 603 -29.72 40.04 4.03
C ALA A 603 -28.40 40.18 4.83
N GLY A 604 -27.84 41.36 5.13
CA GLY A 604 -28.28 42.72 4.83
C GLY A 604 -28.02 43.63 6.03
N ARG A 605 -27.00 44.49 5.96
CA ARG A 605 -26.84 45.71 6.76
C ARG A 605 -25.80 46.64 6.11
N SER A 606 -26.00 47.93 6.33
CA SER A 606 -25.52 49.05 5.52
C SER A 606 -24.46 49.90 6.21
N HIS A 607 -23.61 50.60 5.44
CA HIS A 607 -23.47 52.06 5.51
C HIS A 607 -22.73 52.61 4.27
N ALA A 608 -23.15 53.78 3.77
CA ALA A 608 -22.52 54.57 2.70
C ALA A 608 -21.39 55.47 3.29
N HIS A 609 -20.53 56.22 2.57
CA HIS A 609 -20.65 56.94 1.29
C HIS A 609 -19.26 57.05 0.56
N PRO A 610 -19.16 57.67 -0.65
CA PRO A 610 -18.05 57.44 -1.61
C PRO A 610 -17.19 58.69 -1.90
N GLU A 611 -16.15 58.57 -2.75
CA GLU A 611 -15.82 59.63 -3.73
C GLU A 611 -14.98 59.22 -4.98
N ARG A 612 -15.49 59.63 -6.15
CA ARG A 612 -14.84 60.13 -7.40
C ARG A 612 -13.37 59.78 -7.77
N GLY A 613 -13.22 59.18 -8.98
CA GLY A 613 -12.81 59.98 -10.16
C GLY A 613 -11.48 59.68 -10.90
N ARG A 614 -11.58 59.61 -12.25
CA ARG A 614 -10.54 59.80 -13.31
C ARG A 614 -9.38 58.77 -13.34
N ALA A 615 -8.79 58.27 -14.43
CA ALA A 615 -8.82 58.41 -15.90
C ALA A 615 -7.40 58.66 -16.46
N ARG A 616 -7.00 57.80 -17.42
CA ARG A 616 -5.93 57.93 -18.44
C ARG A 616 -4.43 57.81 -18.07
N GLU A 617 -3.84 56.73 -18.61
CA GLU A 617 -2.82 56.76 -19.70
C GLU A 617 -1.35 57.13 -19.37
N TYR A 618 -0.41 56.19 -19.60
CA TYR A 618 0.86 56.46 -20.32
C TYR A 618 1.58 55.16 -20.77
N CYS A 619 2.28 55.22 -21.92
CA CYS A 619 3.02 54.11 -22.55
C CYS A 619 4.56 54.25 -22.44
N ARG A 620 5.29 53.12 -22.40
CA ARG A 620 6.61 52.79 -23.04
C ARG A 620 7.07 51.39 -22.55
N ARG A 621 7.41 50.38 -23.37
CA ARG A 621 8.54 50.19 -24.32
C ARG A 621 9.93 50.21 -23.64
N ALA A 622 10.91 49.35 -23.94
CA ALA A 622 10.99 48.18 -24.85
C ALA A 622 12.25 47.31 -24.60
N PHE A 623 12.36 46.17 -25.31
CA PHE A 623 13.59 45.37 -25.54
C PHE A 623 14.65 46.09 -26.42
N PRO A 624 15.92 45.65 -26.37
CA PRO A 624 16.82 45.49 -27.53
C PRO A 624 16.92 43.98 -27.94
N GLY A 625 17.18 43.50 -29.17
CA GLY A 625 17.72 44.10 -30.42
C GLY A 625 19.15 43.57 -30.70
N GLY A 626 19.56 43.01 -31.85
CA GLY A 626 18.91 42.64 -33.12
C GLY A 626 19.94 42.16 -34.17
N GLN A 627 19.51 41.85 -35.42
CA GLN A 627 20.16 42.01 -36.77
C GLN A 627 19.68 40.91 -37.77
N ASN A 628 18.90 41.23 -38.84
CA ASN A 628 19.28 41.60 -40.24
C ASN A 628 19.77 40.40 -41.12
N ARG A 629 19.40 40.20 -42.41
CA ARG A 629 18.73 41.02 -43.47
C ARG A 629 18.12 40.16 -44.64
N LYS A 630 17.07 40.71 -45.29
CA LYS A 630 16.57 40.66 -46.71
C LYS A 630 17.25 39.75 -47.80
N GLY A 631 16.61 39.26 -48.88
CA GLY A 631 15.19 39.28 -49.33
C GLY A 631 14.94 39.06 -50.86
N THR A 632 13.66 38.82 -51.25
CA THR A 632 12.93 39.09 -52.55
C THR A 632 13.11 38.28 -53.87
N ALA A 633 11.94 37.99 -54.49
CA ALA A 633 11.58 37.64 -55.90
C ALA A 633 11.96 36.24 -56.47
N GLY A 634 11.13 35.56 -57.29
CA GLY A 634 9.73 35.79 -57.71
C GLY A 634 9.28 34.86 -58.87
N ASN A 635 8.01 34.43 -58.88
CA ASN A 635 7.28 33.67 -59.93
C ASN A 635 7.81 32.24 -60.30
N ASP A 636 6.99 31.26 -60.71
CA ASP A 636 5.58 31.27 -61.17
C ASP A 636 4.81 29.95 -60.87
N ILE A 637 3.52 29.91 -61.26
CA ILE A 637 2.57 28.76 -61.33
C ILE A 637 1.73 28.44 -60.06
N GLN A 638 0.43 28.71 -60.20
CA GLN A 638 -0.74 28.31 -59.40
C GLN A 638 -1.85 27.88 -60.40
N PRO A 639 -3.05 27.40 -59.99
CA PRO A 639 -3.42 26.62 -58.79
C PRO A 639 -4.34 25.41 -59.18
N HIS A 640 -4.88 24.68 -58.20
CA HIS A 640 -6.34 24.54 -57.99
C HIS A 640 -6.66 23.77 -56.68
N CYS A 641 -7.94 23.71 -56.30
CA CYS A 641 -8.35 23.72 -54.88
C CYS A 641 -9.54 22.77 -54.57
N ARG A 642 -9.63 22.37 -53.28
CA ARG A 642 -10.84 21.95 -52.50
C ARG A 642 -11.47 20.53 -52.70
N LEU A 643 -11.48 19.78 -51.59
CA LEU A 643 -12.61 19.16 -50.83
C LEU A 643 -14.02 19.09 -51.50
N PRO A 644 -14.89 18.07 -51.20
CA PRO A 644 -15.19 17.58 -49.83
C PRO A 644 -15.58 16.08 -49.63
N LEU A 645 -15.99 15.73 -48.39
CA LEU A 645 -16.60 14.46 -47.89
C LEU A 645 -18.15 14.39 -48.18
N PRO A 646 -18.92 13.41 -47.65
CA PRO A 646 -19.03 11.96 -47.90
C PRO A 646 -20.47 11.59 -48.43
N PRO A 647 -20.94 10.31 -48.44
CA PRO A 647 -21.93 9.87 -47.43
C PRO A 647 -21.94 8.34 -47.09
N ALA A 648 -22.94 7.85 -46.36
CA ALA A 648 -23.08 6.47 -45.83
C ALA A 648 -24.37 5.74 -46.26
N ALA A 649 -24.33 4.39 -46.33
CA ALA A 649 -25.43 3.37 -46.29
C ALA A 649 -24.90 2.02 -46.87
N ALA A 650 -25.58 0.86 -46.84
CA ALA A 650 -26.27 0.12 -45.77
C ALA A 650 -26.57 -1.34 -46.26
N PHE A 651 -26.74 -2.30 -45.33
CA PHE A 651 -27.41 -3.62 -45.46
C PHE A 651 -26.82 -4.83 -46.25
N ALA A 652 -27.11 -6.01 -45.66
CA ALA A 652 -27.45 -7.33 -46.25
C ALA A 652 -26.40 -8.45 -46.50
N LEU A 653 -26.38 -9.40 -45.54
CA LEU A 653 -26.63 -10.85 -45.69
C LEU A 653 -26.11 -11.66 -46.90
N CYS A 654 -25.16 -12.56 -46.62
CA CYS A 654 -25.10 -14.01 -46.94
C CYS A 654 -23.86 -14.56 -46.21
N GLY A 655 -23.70 -15.83 -45.84
CA GLY A 655 -24.43 -17.07 -46.09
C GLY A 655 -23.46 -18.20 -45.72
N GLU A 656 -23.94 -19.33 -45.21
CA GLU A 656 -23.09 -20.41 -44.67
C GLU A 656 -22.16 -21.04 -45.72
N TYR A 657 -21.04 -21.65 -45.31
CA TYR A 657 -20.85 -23.09 -45.51
C TYR A 657 -19.71 -23.67 -44.65
N VAL A 658 -19.91 -24.93 -44.26
CA VAL A 658 -19.05 -25.74 -43.38
C VAL A 658 -18.01 -26.50 -44.22
N GLN A 659 -16.75 -26.59 -43.76
CA GLN A 659 -16.00 -27.87 -43.65
C GLN A 659 -14.61 -27.76 -43.00
N ARG A 660 -14.35 -28.69 -42.07
CA ARG A 660 -13.07 -29.24 -41.59
C ARG A 660 -13.12 -30.76 -41.89
N PRO A 661 -12.06 -31.58 -41.65
CA PRO A 661 -10.61 -31.34 -41.53
C PRO A 661 -9.79 -32.30 -42.44
N TYR A 662 -8.44 -32.30 -42.36
CA TYR A 662 -7.55 -33.48 -42.16
C TYR A 662 -6.04 -33.08 -42.25
N PRO A 663 -5.05 -33.91 -41.83
CA PRO A 663 -3.87 -33.42 -41.09
C PRO A 663 -2.50 -33.99 -41.58
N TYR A 664 -1.43 -33.80 -40.78
CA TYR A 664 -0.06 -34.36 -40.94
C TYR A 664 0.70 -33.87 -42.20
N CYS A 665 2.05 -33.85 -42.30
CA CYS A 665 3.16 -34.35 -41.46
C CYS A 665 4.36 -33.33 -41.55
N PRO A 666 5.60 -33.58 -41.05
CA PRO A 666 6.51 -32.51 -40.59
C PRO A 666 7.83 -32.39 -41.40
N HIS A 667 8.81 -31.65 -40.86
CA HIS A 667 10.22 -31.54 -41.31
C HIS A 667 10.43 -30.87 -42.69
N ARG A 668 11.15 -29.75 -42.81
CA ARG A 668 12.55 -29.53 -42.38
C ARG A 668 12.93 -28.05 -42.49
N GLN A 669 14.05 -27.73 -41.84
CA GLN A 669 14.91 -26.55 -41.99
C GLN A 669 14.83 -25.82 -43.34
N CYS A 670 14.70 -24.50 -43.30
CA CYS A 670 15.52 -23.64 -44.15
C CYS A 670 15.91 -22.37 -43.40
N VAL A 671 17.11 -21.87 -43.70
CA VAL A 671 17.77 -20.75 -43.01
C VAL A 671 17.73 -19.52 -43.91
N CYS A 672 17.84 -18.34 -43.27
CA CYS A 672 18.40 -17.09 -43.81
C CYS A 672 17.48 -15.97 -44.36
N CYS A 673 17.87 -14.76 -43.92
CA CYS A 673 17.77 -13.45 -44.58
C CYS A 673 16.45 -12.66 -44.63
N ARG A 674 16.37 -11.71 -43.69
CA ARG A 674 16.22 -10.25 -43.91
C ARG A 674 15.14 -9.76 -44.91
N ARG A 675 14.14 -9.09 -44.37
CA ARG A 675 14.05 -7.61 -44.47
C ARG A 675 13.47 -7.03 -43.19
#